data_AF-A0A1G5CS39-F1
#
_entry.id   AF-A0A1G5CS39-F1
#
_cell.length_a   1.000
_cell.length_b   1.000
_cell.length_c   1.000
_cell.angle_alpha   90.00
_cell.angle_beta   90.00
_cell.angle_gamma   90.00
#
_symmetry.space_group_name_H-M   'P 1'
#
loop_
_entity.id
_entity.type
_entity.pdbx_description
1 polymer ?
#
loop_
_entity_poly.entity_id
_entity_poly.type
_entity_poly.pdbx_seq_one_letter_code
_entity_poly.pdbx_strand_id
1 'polypeptide(L)'
;MKETVERILDEEYDFGKEVKPLSFSCDVIRCEMQAGCEQYGAFYILGDFGAQGRIYVSDLRFETDADSFEGSSTEIPYKVSSYGLKPGDKRAGFISIISNRGEYELPFEITVQSEMPMSSMGEIRNLFHFANLAKEEWNEAVSLFYSHSFVNILEDSDAQFMTAYRALSAYSGSEQNMEQFLQVARKKTAPSYSTDVDRIETDLPEADEHGEIVIKMNGWGYVSVKVRAEGEFLSVDTDRLSTADLKDGELKLGYTIERDMLHRGKNEAIIILSWEGGRLDIPVIVNADRFKPDESDRRLNVRLMELYMEYRTGRLSRADFCRQCTPLISDGLKDDPEREDLRLYQLHVLILEKRNEEAGRLIETMSFMMDREDILPEIRAYFLYLKSLYASDPILEEALSDEVKNLFRRNRENWRLAWICLFMRDEYRESERKRDELIREQFDMGCRSPLLLLEGVHLLIKDPKRMNELGDYELTLMRFALRWNITTSAIRERFAFLCDDVHIFNDMIFAMLTQCYELGANREILTSIVTHLMRGNCIGTQFFKWYSAAVEEEIRMARLYEYYMMSADRNEDIRLPRIVLMYFAYRSGLDTPTSAYLYANVCRHKDEYDDVYEQFEPAIKEFAEEQLKNRAIDENLAYLYGKLLKPYEMGDEYAAAYTELLFMERFTVTRPDTESVVLVYDHLKEEFIYPLFMGEALIPVFGSNVTVWLEDSEGCRYVADDHIERKKILNARFKPEYLDKIEIPELGSVLYSSELGDDQVKIAAENESLLSWLSAQDVVTPEYSRRIMLGLAEYYFDSDIIAPLDSLMERFDPIWLSPQEREICLRIMVARGLYDEAFSWVCGCGTEGIDYKILLRLCDRLLVHNDYAFDQRLLDLCSWIIREGKYDEETLDYLLRYANGTLRELKDLWRAADSFGMNIQELMGKMILQILYTGTDMKEKNDIFLQYIKGTTDTALEKAFITRLSYDYMFKKENVDNAVFERVAYLYRNSEELTHYSILAFLKHTSMLEQADRLDAQLKDAALYYIGKMWDEGIFLPCFLEFGKYEPRFKVLSGQHFIEYMGKPESHVVLHYAASKEGCRDEYRKEEMQHVYGGIYIKAFIIFYGEKINYYITEENGRQEKLTQASVLEATETDKDMPGSRFSMINNIAISRALNDGKTFHKALADYEKMCAMTDALFVPYGQGK
;
A
#
# COMPACT_ATOMS: atom_id res chain seq x y z
N MET A 1 49.29 -21.74 18.68
CA MET A 1 48.88 -23.15 18.87
C MET A 1 50.07 -24.10 18.93
N LYS A 2 50.88 -24.29 17.86
CA LYS A 2 52.03 -25.23 17.90
C LYS A 2 53.06 -24.92 18.99
N GLU A 3 53.36 -23.64 19.18
CA GLU A 3 54.23 -23.17 20.28
C GLU A 3 53.73 -23.61 21.67
N THR A 4 52.42 -23.80 21.85
CA THR A 4 51.86 -24.32 23.11
C THR A 4 52.25 -25.78 23.34
N VAL A 5 52.26 -26.60 22.28
CA VAL A 5 52.70 -28.01 22.35
C VAL A 5 54.18 -28.06 22.72
N GLU A 6 55.02 -27.26 22.06
CA GLU A 6 56.45 -27.18 22.35
C GLU A 6 56.70 -26.78 23.80
N ARG A 7 56.07 -25.69 24.28
CA ARG A 7 56.18 -25.24 25.68
C ARG A 7 55.69 -26.27 26.70
N ILE A 8 54.71 -27.10 26.36
CA ILE A 8 54.25 -28.20 27.23
C ILE A 8 55.31 -29.30 27.29
N LEU A 9 55.91 -29.65 26.16
CA LEU A 9 56.94 -30.70 26.08
C LEU A 9 58.26 -30.26 26.72
N ASP A 10 58.60 -28.98 26.61
CA ASP A 10 59.74 -28.36 27.29
C ASP A 10 59.46 -28.05 28.77
N GLU A 11 58.25 -28.36 29.25
CA GLU A 11 57.79 -28.18 30.63
C GLU A 11 57.84 -26.74 31.16
N GLU A 12 57.85 -25.77 30.24
CA GLU A 12 57.75 -24.33 30.51
C GLU A 12 56.28 -23.84 30.58
N TYR A 13 55.32 -24.73 30.31
CA TYR A 13 53.90 -24.41 30.34
C TYR A 13 53.30 -24.61 31.74
N ASP A 14 52.86 -23.53 32.36
CA ASP A 14 52.17 -23.57 33.65
C ASP A 14 50.66 -23.85 33.49
N PHE A 15 50.29 -25.12 33.67
CA PHE A 15 48.88 -25.56 33.64
C PHE A 15 48.04 -25.03 34.81
N GLY A 16 48.67 -24.55 35.89
CA GLY A 16 48.02 -24.03 37.09
C GLY A 16 47.87 -22.50 37.10
N LYS A 17 48.38 -21.82 36.06
CA LYS A 17 48.30 -20.37 35.92
C LYS A 17 46.84 -19.94 35.78
N GLU A 18 46.39 -19.06 36.67
CA GLU A 18 45.11 -18.38 36.51
C GLU A 18 45.23 -17.37 35.36
N VAL A 19 44.61 -17.72 34.24
CA VAL A 19 44.56 -16.88 33.05
C VAL A 19 43.33 -15.98 33.14
N LYS A 20 43.50 -14.66 32.99
CA LYS A 20 42.35 -13.74 32.96
C LYS A 20 41.52 -14.01 31.69
N PRO A 21 40.19 -14.18 31.81
CA PRO A 21 39.32 -14.37 30.66
C PRO A 21 39.27 -13.10 29.82
N LEU A 22 38.93 -13.25 28.54
CA LEU A 22 38.59 -12.12 27.68
C LEU A 22 37.27 -11.50 28.14
N SER A 23 37.15 -10.20 27.87
CA SER A 23 35.93 -9.43 27.97
C SER A 23 35.65 -8.74 26.65
N PHE A 24 34.38 -8.45 26.38
CA PHE A 24 33.93 -7.88 25.11
C PHE A 24 33.27 -6.52 25.36
N SER A 25 33.32 -5.61 24.39
CA SER A 25 32.64 -4.31 24.49
C SER A 25 31.11 -4.42 24.57
N CYS A 26 30.54 -5.58 24.21
CA CYS A 26 29.11 -5.85 24.22
C CYS A 26 28.85 -7.34 24.48
N ASP A 27 27.69 -7.65 25.05
CA ASP A 27 27.23 -9.04 25.26
C ASP A 27 26.53 -9.61 24.01
N VAL A 28 25.92 -8.74 23.19
CA VAL A 28 25.25 -9.05 21.93
C VAL A 28 25.47 -7.89 20.98
N ILE A 29 25.86 -8.17 19.73
CA ILE A 29 25.91 -7.16 18.66
C ILE A 29 24.49 -7.01 18.08
N ARG A 30 23.85 -5.86 18.27
CA ARG A 30 22.52 -5.59 17.71
C ARG A 30 22.62 -4.65 16.51
N CYS A 31 22.14 -5.12 15.37
CA CYS A 31 22.12 -4.37 14.13
C CYS A 31 20.66 -4.09 13.75
N GLU A 32 20.22 -2.85 13.93
CA GLU A 32 18.92 -2.38 13.48
C GLU A 32 19.10 -1.63 12.17
N MET A 33 18.50 -2.14 11.09
CA MET A 33 18.77 -1.67 9.72
C MET A 33 17.51 -1.69 8.85
N GLN A 34 17.48 -0.88 7.80
CA GLN A 34 16.43 -0.93 6.77
C GLN A 34 16.66 -2.11 5.82
N ALA A 35 15.63 -2.56 5.11
CA ALA A 35 15.79 -3.62 4.11
C ALA A 35 16.71 -3.16 2.96
N GLY A 36 17.60 -4.04 2.48
CA GLY A 36 18.44 -3.77 1.31
C GLY A 36 19.61 -2.80 1.55
N CYS A 37 20.07 -2.65 2.78
CA CYS A 37 21.26 -1.85 3.10
C CYS A 37 22.37 -2.66 3.79
N GLU A 38 23.57 -2.09 3.82
CA GLU A 38 24.73 -2.59 4.57
C GLU A 38 25.04 -1.65 5.74
N GLN A 39 25.38 -2.22 6.88
CA GLN A 39 25.83 -1.47 8.05
C GLN A 39 27.23 -1.91 8.44
N TYR A 40 28.06 -0.94 8.84
CA TYR A 40 29.41 -1.16 9.32
C TYR A 40 29.47 -0.85 10.81
N GLY A 41 30.22 -1.63 11.56
CA GLY A 41 30.41 -1.44 12.99
C GLY A 41 31.72 -2.05 13.46
N ALA A 42 31.97 -2.00 14.77
CA ALA A 42 33.11 -2.66 15.38
C ALA A 42 32.77 -3.10 16.80
N PHE A 43 33.40 -4.18 17.25
CA PHE A 43 33.42 -4.58 18.66
C PHE A 43 34.87 -4.71 19.14
N TYR A 44 35.07 -4.61 20.45
CA TYR A 44 36.40 -4.72 21.06
C TYR A 44 36.54 -6.03 21.82
N ILE A 45 37.66 -6.70 21.60
CA ILE A 45 38.13 -7.82 22.41
C ILE A 45 39.16 -7.28 23.40
N LEU A 46 38.87 -7.42 24.70
CA LEU A 46 39.66 -6.88 25.80
C LEU A 46 40.29 -8.03 26.59
N GLY A 47 41.62 -8.01 26.67
CA GLY A 47 42.44 -8.98 27.40
C GLY A 47 43.61 -8.31 28.13
N ASP A 48 44.52 -9.10 28.66
CA ASP A 48 45.81 -8.60 29.15
C ASP A 48 46.90 -8.74 28.07
N PHE A 49 48.14 -8.37 28.40
CA PHE A 49 49.26 -8.46 27.47
C PHE A 49 49.52 -9.92 27.03
N GLY A 50 49.57 -10.15 25.72
CA GLY A 50 49.80 -11.47 25.12
C GLY A 50 48.52 -12.31 24.89
N ALA A 51 47.33 -11.72 25.00
CA ALA A 51 46.12 -12.35 24.48
C ALA A 51 46.16 -12.39 22.94
N GLN A 52 45.86 -13.56 22.36
CA GLN A 52 45.81 -13.76 20.92
C GLN A 52 44.81 -14.86 20.54
N GLY A 53 44.22 -14.75 19.36
CA GLY A 53 43.22 -15.72 18.91
C GLY A 53 42.75 -15.49 17.48
N ARG A 54 41.76 -16.30 17.08
CA ARG A 54 41.10 -16.26 15.78
C ARG A 54 39.59 -16.08 15.91
N ILE A 55 38.99 -15.53 14.86
CA ILE A 55 37.59 -15.13 14.80
C ILE A 55 36.94 -15.81 13.59
N TYR A 56 35.77 -16.41 13.80
CA TYR A 56 34.97 -17.07 12.76
C TYR A 56 33.51 -16.65 12.91
N VAL A 57 32.81 -16.40 11.82
CA VAL A 57 31.43 -15.93 11.82
C VAL A 57 30.47 -17.02 11.38
N SER A 58 29.27 -17.07 11.96
CA SER A 58 28.31 -18.13 11.71
C SER A 58 27.38 -17.90 10.50
N ASP A 59 27.36 -16.72 9.89
CA ASP A 59 26.35 -16.30 8.89
C ASP A 59 27.01 -15.58 7.69
N LEU A 60 26.54 -15.89 6.48
CA LEU A 60 27.02 -15.33 5.20
C LEU A 60 26.84 -13.80 5.10
N ARG A 61 25.92 -13.21 5.87
CA ARG A 61 25.65 -11.77 5.85
C ARG A 61 26.54 -10.95 6.75
N PHE A 62 27.34 -11.60 7.59
CA PHE A 62 28.17 -10.94 8.59
C PHE A 62 29.63 -11.23 8.30
N GLU A 63 30.36 -10.22 7.83
CA GLU A 63 31.76 -10.30 7.44
C GLU A 63 32.61 -9.49 8.45
N THR A 64 33.78 -10.01 8.82
CA THR A 64 34.76 -9.30 9.66
C THR A 64 36.04 -9.04 8.87
N ASP A 65 36.64 -7.86 9.02
CA ASP A 65 37.85 -7.49 8.28
C ASP A 65 39.13 -8.19 8.78
N ALA A 66 39.09 -8.73 10.00
CA ALA A 66 40.20 -9.44 10.64
C ALA A 66 39.76 -10.83 11.12
N ASP A 67 40.54 -11.85 10.75
CA ASP A 67 40.36 -13.26 11.15
C ASP A 67 41.15 -13.63 12.43
N SER A 68 41.92 -12.68 12.95
CA SER A 68 42.83 -12.86 14.08
C SER A 68 43.03 -11.57 14.87
N PHE A 69 43.36 -11.71 16.15
CA PHE A 69 43.64 -10.59 17.04
C PHE A 69 44.84 -10.88 17.93
N GLU A 70 45.55 -9.82 18.31
CA GLU A 70 46.68 -9.86 19.24
C GLU A 70 46.71 -8.57 20.09
N GLY A 71 47.02 -8.72 21.38
CA GLY A 71 47.22 -7.61 22.30
C GLY A 71 46.15 -7.52 23.39
N SER A 72 46.23 -6.47 24.20
CA SER A 72 45.33 -6.27 25.35
C SER A 72 43.98 -5.64 24.97
N SER A 73 43.89 -4.99 23.81
CA SER A 73 42.66 -4.38 23.31
C SER A 73 42.73 -4.35 21.79
N THR A 74 41.86 -5.08 21.12
CA THR A 74 41.80 -5.14 19.66
C THR A 74 40.41 -4.77 19.19
N GLU A 75 40.33 -3.86 18.22
CA GLU A 75 39.11 -3.49 17.53
C GLU A 75 38.90 -4.43 16.34
N ILE A 76 37.70 -5.01 16.24
CA ILE A 76 37.31 -5.90 15.15
C ILE A 76 36.20 -5.21 14.36
N PRO A 77 36.52 -4.60 13.21
CA PRO A 77 35.52 -4.08 12.29
C PRO A 77 34.69 -5.21 11.68
N TYR A 78 33.40 -4.95 11.51
CA TYR A 78 32.48 -5.84 10.83
C TYR A 78 31.57 -5.10 9.85
N LYS A 79 31.10 -5.85 8.87
CA LYS A 79 30.11 -5.46 7.87
C LYS A 79 28.95 -6.43 7.95
N VAL A 80 27.73 -5.90 7.93
CA VAL A 80 26.51 -6.71 7.95
C VAL A 80 25.53 -6.26 6.87
N SER A 81 24.91 -7.22 6.19
CA SER A 81 23.97 -7.01 5.08
C SER A 81 22.53 -7.36 5.48
N SER A 82 21.55 -6.58 5.01
CA SER A 82 20.11 -6.91 5.07
C SER A 82 19.52 -7.36 3.72
N TYR A 83 20.34 -7.53 2.69
CA TYR A 83 19.84 -7.98 1.38
C TYR A 83 19.14 -9.35 1.49
N GLY A 84 17.98 -9.46 0.85
CA GLY A 84 17.12 -10.64 0.90
C GLY A 84 16.28 -10.80 2.17
N LEU A 85 16.34 -9.87 3.12
CA LEU A 85 15.47 -9.83 4.30
C LEU A 85 14.33 -8.83 4.11
N LYS A 86 13.14 -9.18 4.62
CA LYS A 86 11.95 -8.33 4.57
C LYS A 86 11.85 -7.43 5.81
N PRO A 87 11.18 -6.28 5.71
CA PRO A 87 10.71 -5.53 6.87
C PRO A 87 10.09 -6.42 7.95
N GLY A 88 10.60 -6.34 9.18
CA GLY A 88 10.17 -7.17 10.31
C GLY A 88 10.97 -8.46 10.52
N ASP A 89 11.85 -8.86 9.59
CA ASP A 89 12.69 -10.03 9.75
C ASP A 89 13.70 -9.85 10.89
N LYS A 90 13.92 -10.94 11.64
CA LYS A 90 14.96 -11.05 12.67
C LYS A 90 15.86 -12.23 12.39
N ARG A 91 17.16 -12.00 12.39
CA ARG A 91 18.19 -13.03 12.19
C ARG A 91 19.18 -13.00 13.32
N ALA A 92 19.49 -14.18 13.85
CA ALA A 92 20.44 -14.33 14.93
C ALA A 92 21.58 -15.25 14.47
N GLY A 93 22.80 -14.88 14.83
CA GLY A 93 23.99 -15.67 14.62
C GLY A 93 24.98 -15.43 15.76
N PHE A 94 26.20 -15.93 15.60
CA PHE A 94 27.27 -15.76 16.57
C PHE A 94 28.64 -15.67 15.90
N ILE A 95 29.59 -15.12 16.64
CA ILE A 95 31.00 -15.04 16.30
C ILE A 95 31.76 -15.97 17.25
N SER A 96 32.40 -16.99 16.70
CA SER A 96 33.25 -17.95 17.41
C SER A 96 34.65 -17.38 17.57
N ILE A 97 35.12 -17.25 18.81
CA ILE A 97 36.42 -16.66 19.16
C ILE A 97 37.27 -17.73 19.85
N ILE A 98 38.36 -18.16 19.19
CA ILE A 98 39.26 -19.22 19.67
C ILE A 98 40.57 -18.56 20.10
N SER A 99 40.83 -18.51 21.41
CA SER A 99 41.97 -17.76 21.96
C SER A 99 42.80 -18.57 22.94
N ASN A 100 44.02 -18.10 23.22
CA ASN A 100 44.84 -18.63 24.32
C ASN A 100 44.27 -18.34 25.72
N ARG A 101 43.07 -17.75 25.79
CA ARG A 101 42.31 -17.38 26.99
C ARG A 101 40.99 -18.13 27.13
N GLY A 102 40.74 -19.10 26.26
CA GLY A 102 39.50 -19.85 26.18
C GLY A 102 38.76 -19.63 24.86
N GLU A 103 37.58 -20.22 24.79
CA GLU A 103 36.65 -20.10 23.66
C GLU A 103 35.42 -19.29 24.06
N TYR A 104 34.96 -18.44 23.16
CA TYR A 104 33.82 -17.55 23.39
C TYR A 104 32.91 -17.54 22.16
N GLU A 105 31.61 -17.41 22.38
CA GLU A 105 30.60 -17.17 21.35
C GLU A 105 29.99 -15.81 21.63
N LEU A 106 30.21 -14.84 20.73
CA LEU A 106 29.59 -13.50 20.81
C LEU A 106 28.37 -13.47 19.89
N PRO A 107 27.14 -13.49 20.42
CA PRO A 107 25.93 -13.47 19.60
C PRO A 107 25.74 -12.12 18.88
N PHE A 108 25.10 -12.17 17.71
CA PHE A 108 24.60 -10.98 17.02
C PHE A 108 23.14 -11.17 16.57
N GLU A 109 22.40 -10.07 16.49
CA GLU A 109 21.00 -10.02 16.04
C GLU A 109 20.85 -8.91 14.99
N ILE A 110 20.39 -9.29 13.79
CA ILE A 110 20.01 -8.38 12.71
C ILE A 110 18.50 -8.24 12.74
N THR A 111 18.02 -7.02 12.94
CA THR A 111 16.58 -6.69 12.88
C THR A 111 16.35 -5.73 11.73
N VAL A 112 15.56 -6.17 10.76
CA VAL A 112 15.14 -5.30 9.65
C VAL A 112 13.93 -4.49 10.10
N GLN A 113 14.13 -3.18 10.26
CA GLN A 113 13.07 -2.27 10.65
C GLN A 113 12.06 -2.13 9.50
N SER A 114 10.78 -2.18 9.83
CA SER A 114 9.74 -1.73 8.92
C SER A 114 9.69 -0.20 9.00
N GLU A 115 9.88 0.46 7.87
CA GLU A 115 9.77 1.92 7.77
C GLU A 115 8.29 2.31 7.74
N MET A 116 7.63 2.10 8.88
CA MET A 116 6.25 2.51 9.09
C MET A 116 6.20 4.02 9.27
N PRO A 117 5.22 4.70 8.66
CA PRO A 117 5.10 6.14 8.81
C PRO A 117 4.78 6.51 10.28
N MET A 118 5.53 7.49 10.80
CA MET A 118 5.36 8.01 12.15
C MET A 118 4.42 9.21 12.14
N SER A 119 3.57 9.29 13.17
CA SER A 119 2.65 10.41 13.42
C SER A 119 2.73 10.91 14.86
N SER A 120 2.02 11.99 15.18
CA SER A 120 1.78 12.51 16.52
C SER A 120 1.11 11.48 17.46
N MET A 121 0.39 10.50 16.89
CA MET A 121 -0.22 9.37 17.62
C MET A 121 0.68 8.13 17.68
N GLY A 122 1.91 8.22 17.19
CA GLY A 122 2.86 7.12 17.09
C GLY A 122 2.86 6.46 15.71
N GLU A 123 3.24 5.20 15.67
CA GLU A 123 3.47 4.42 14.45
C GLU A 123 2.14 4.02 13.76
N ILE A 124 1.98 4.37 12.49
CA ILE A 124 0.82 4.01 11.67
C ILE A 124 1.11 2.70 10.93
N ARG A 125 0.42 1.61 11.33
CA ARG A 125 0.71 0.25 10.85
C ARG A 125 -0.26 -0.28 9.79
N ASN A 126 -1.43 0.35 9.64
CA ASN A 126 -2.50 -0.09 8.74
C ASN A 126 -3.52 1.04 8.51
N LEU A 127 -4.50 0.81 7.64
CA LEU A 127 -5.53 1.79 7.33
C LEU A 127 -6.45 2.15 8.51
N PHE A 128 -6.56 1.29 9.54
CA PHE A 128 -7.33 1.63 10.75
C PHE A 128 -6.60 2.68 11.60
N HIS A 129 -5.29 2.55 11.77
CA HIS A 129 -4.47 3.56 12.46
C HIS A 129 -4.51 4.89 11.69
N PHE A 130 -4.41 4.83 10.36
CA PHE A 130 -4.48 6.02 9.50
C PHE A 130 -5.84 6.73 9.57
N ALA A 131 -6.96 5.98 9.59
CA ALA A 131 -8.28 6.58 9.72
C ALA A 131 -8.48 7.30 11.08
N ASN A 132 -7.88 6.78 12.15
CA ASN A 132 -7.88 7.46 13.46
C ASN A 132 -7.03 8.73 13.43
N LEU A 133 -5.86 8.70 12.77
CA LEU A 133 -5.04 9.89 12.54
C LEU A 133 -5.83 10.97 11.80
N ALA A 134 -6.47 10.60 10.68
CA ALA A 134 -7.29 11.52 9.90
C ALA A 134 -8.45 12.12 10.71
N LYS A 135 -9.03 11.37 11.65
CA LYS A 135 -10.15 11.84 12.46
C LYS A 135 -9.76 12.90 13.49
N GLU A 136 -8.60 12.76 14.13
CA GLU A 136 -8.17 13.72 15.16
C GLU A 136 -7.28 14.84 14.59
N GLU A 137 -6.39 14.53 13.63
CA GLU A 137 -5.38 15.45 13.06
C GLU A 137 -5.35 15.39 11.52
N TRP A 138 -6.35 16.00 10.88
CA TRP A 138 -6.58 15.94 9.42
C TRP A 138 -5.37 16.36 8.58
N ASN A 139 -4.75 17.51 8.90
CA ASN A 139 -3.62 18.06 8.13
C ASN A 139 -2.38 17.15 8.17
N GLU A 140 -2.15 16.49 9.31
CA GLU A 140 -1.06 15.52 9.46
C GLU A 140 -1.34 14.27 8.62
N ALA A 141 -2.58 13.78 8.62
CA ALA A 141 -2.99 12.66 7.79
C ALA A 141 -2.82 12.96 6.29
N VAL A 142 -3.15 14.17 5.83
CA VAL A 142 -2.95 14.59 4.43
C VAL A 142 -1.45 14.58 4.09
N SER A 143 -0.61 15.13 4.97
CA SER A 143 0.84 15.13 4.76
C SER A 143 1.42 13.71 4.71
N LEU A 144 0.92 12.81 5.57
CA LEU A 144 1.33 11.41 5.63
C LEU A 144 0.82 10.61 4.44
N PHE A 145 -0.39 10.87 3.95
CA PHE A 145 -0.98 10.25 2.75
C PHE A 145 -0.11 10.47 1.50
N TYR A 146 0.47 11.65 1.35
CA TYR A 146 1.36 11.98 0.23
C TYR A 146 2.84 11.65 0.50
N SER A 147 3.16 10.97 1.60
CA SER A 147 4.53 10.54 1.91
C SER A 147 4.89 9.24 1.18
N HIS A 148 6.16 9.06 0.84
CA HIS A 148 6.66 7.84 0.22
C HIS A 148 6.43 6.59 1.10
N SER A 149 6.42 6.76 2.43
CA SER A 149 6.18 5.70 3.41
C SER A 149 4.72 5.27 3.53
N PHE A 150 3.75 5.99 2.93
CA PHE A 150 2.34 5.60 3.02
C PHE A 150 2.08 4.23 2.38
N VAL A 151 2.76 3.93 1.28
CA VAL A 151 2.64 2.66 0.54
C VAL A 151 2.86 1.45 1.47
N ASN A 152 3.73 1.59 2.47
CA ASN A 152 4.08 0.54 3.42
C ASN A 152 2.94 0.13 4.35
N ILE A 153 1.85 0.92 4.46
CA ILE A 153 0.67 0.54 5.24
C ILE A 153 -0.39 -0.19 4.41
N LEU A 154 -0.21 -0.26 3.08
CA LEU A 154 -1.11 -0.92 2.12
C LEU A 154 -0.60 -2.34 1.79
N GLU A 155 -0.25 -3.11 2.82
CA GLU A 155 0.18 -4.50 2.71
C GLU A 155 -0.95 -5.47 3.09
N ASP A 156 -0.75 -6.77 2.84
CA ASP A 156 -1.68 -7.87 3.17
C ASP A 156 -3.14 -7.60 2.72
N SER A 157 -4.07 -7.43 3.67
CA SER A 157 -5.49 -7.22 3.39
C SER A 157 -5.82 -5.84 2.80
N ASP A 158 -4.92 -4.87 2.97
CA ASP A 158 -5.09 -3.50 2.49
C ASP A 158 -4.46 -3.28 1.11
N ALA A 159 -3.71 -4.26 0.57
CA ALA A 159 -3.08 -4.20 -0.75
C ALA A 159 -4.07 -4.00 -1.92
N GLN A 160 -5.31 -4.44 -1.76
CA GLN A 160 -6.41 -4.21 -2.72
C GLN A 160 -6.69 -2.71 -2.96
N PHE A 161 -6.29 -1.82 -2.04
CA PHE A 161 -6.49 -0.38 -2.18
C PHE A 161 -5.30 0.34 -2.83
N MET A 162 -4.24 -0.38 -3.24
CA MET A 162 -3.07 0.21 -3.88
C MET A 162 -3.41 0.96 -5.17
N THR A 163 -4.26 0.37 -6.02
CA THR A 163 -4.72 1.00 -7.27
C THR A 163 -5.49 2.29 -6.99
N ALA A 164 -6.38 2.28 -5.99
CA ALA A 164 -7.12 3.47 -5.57
C ALA A 164 -6.19 4.54 -4.97
N TYR A 165 -5.20 4.13 -4.18
CA TYR A 165 -4.18 5.05 -3.66
C TYR A 165 -3.41 5.71 -4.79
N ARG A 166 -2.92 4.94 -5.78
CA ARG A 166 -2.21 5.49 -6.94
C ARG A 166 -3.06 6.49 -7.72
N ALA A 167 -4.33 6.16 -7.93
CA ALA A 167 -5.26 7.06 -8.60
C ALA A 167 -5.44 8.38 -7.81
N LEU A 168 -5.65 8.31 -6.51
CA LEU A 168 -5.99 9.49 -5.70
C LEU A 168 -4.75 10.30 -5.27
N SER A 169 -3.59 9.67 -5.17
CA SER A 169 -2.33 10.33 -4.77
C SER A 169 -1.55 10.95 -5.93
N ALA A 170 -2.00 10.78 -7.18
CA ALA A 170 -1.31 11.26 -8.39
C ALA A 170 -0.92 12.75 -8.34
N TYR A 171 -1.79 13.59 -7.79
CA TYR A 171 -1.52 15.01 -7.53
C TYR A 171 -1.39 15.26 -6.03
N SER A 172 -0.20 15.73 -5.62
CA SER A 172 0.11 15.98 -4.21
C SER A 172 -0.69 17.15 -3.63
N GLY A 173 -1.22 16.97 -2.41
CA GLY A 173 -1.80 18.05 -1.61
C GLY A 173 -3.33 18.22 -1.73
N SER A 174 -4.03 17.34 -2.44
CA SER A 174 -5.50 17.36 -2.49
C SER A 174 -6.10 16.68 -1.26
N GLU A 175 -6.62 17.48 -0.33
CA GLU A 175 -7.37 16.97 0.83
C GLU A 175 -8.60 16.16 0.40
N GLN A 176 -9.23 16.58 -0.70
CA GLN A 176 -10.38 15.92 -1.32
C GLN A 176 -10.01 14.50 -1.79
N ASN A 177 -8.82 14.30 -2.37
CA ASN A 177 -8.42 12.96 -2.82
C ASN A 177 -8.15 12.01 -1.64
N MET A 178 -7.57 12.51 -0.53
CA MET A 178 -7.43 11.69 0.69
C MET A 178 -8.80 11.35 1.30
N GLU A 179 -9.73 12.32 1.32
CA GLU A 179 -11.12 12.11 1.72
C GLU A 179 -11.77 10.98 0.90
N GLN A 180 -11.63 11.04 -0.42
CA GLN A 180 -12.11 9.99 -1.34
C GLN A 180 -11.45 8.64 -1.05
N PHE A 181 -10.16 8.62 -0.76
CA PHE A 181 -9.45 7.39 -0.47
C PHE A 181 -10.01 6.68 0.77
N LEU A 182 -10.30 7.44 1.84
CA LEU A 182 -10.91 6.89 3.06
C LEU A 182 -12.32 6.34 2.82
N GLN A 183 -13.08 6.92 1.89
CA GLN A 183 -14.39 6.43 1.49
C GLN A 183 -14.29 5.14 0.66
N VAL A 184 -13.42 5.09 -0.34
CA VAL A 184 -13.15 3.90 -1.18
C VAL A 184 -12.61 2.74 -0.34
N ALA A 185 -11.72 3.03 0.61
CA ALA A 185 -11.20 2.07 1.59
C ALA A 185 -12.24 1.63 2.64
N ARG A 186 -13.48 2.17 2.58
CA ARG A 186 -14.59 1.91 3.51
C ARG A 186 -14.24 2.19 4.97
N LYS A 187 -13.31 3.12 5.22
CA LYS A 187 -12.94 3.58 6.56
C LYS A 187 -13.73 4.81 7.00
N LYS A 188 -14.42 5.47 6.06
CA LYS A 188 -15.21 6.69 6.27
C LYS A 188 -16.45 6.72 5.38
N THR A 189 -17.49 7.42 5.83
CA THR A 189 -18.67 7.76 5.02
C THR A 189 -18.63 9.26 4.69
N ALA A 190 -19.10 9.63 3.51
CA ALA A 190 -19.16 11.03 3.08
C ALA A 190 -19.94 11.90 4.10
N PRO A 191 -19.45 13.12 4.40
CA PRO A 191 -20.17 14.05 5.27
C PRO A 191 -21.48 14.51 4.60
N SER A 192 -22.51 14.74 5.41
CA SER A 192 -23.78 15.31 4.93
C SER A 192 -24.11 16.61 5.65
N TYR A 193 -24.76 17.54 4.94
CA TYR A 193 -25.04 18.87 5.46
C TYR A 193 -26.54 19.07 5.60
N SER A 194 -26.94 19.71 6.69
CA SER A 194 -28.35 19.96 7.02
C SER A 194 -28.51 21.33 7.66
N THR A 195 -29.68 21.93 7.52
CA THR A 195 -30.03 23.20 8.16
C THR A 195 -31.42 23.07 8.79
N ASP A 196 -31.69 23.88 9.81
CA ASP A 196 -33.02 23.98 10.41
C ASP A 196 -33.91 25.00 9.63
N VAL A 197 -33.38 25.64 8.58
CA VAL A 197 -34.04 26.67 7.77
C VAL A 197 -34.56 26.08 6.45
N ASP A 198 -35.86 25.79 6.39
CA ASP A 198 -36.51 25.25 5.18
C ASP A 198 -36.76 26.33 4.09
N ARG A 199 -36.97 27.59 4.50
CA ARG A 199 -37.21 28.76 3.63
C ARG A 199 -36.99 30.07 4.37
N ILE A 200 -36.74 31.15 3.64
CA ILE A 200 -36.67 32.53 4.15
C ILE A 200 -37.81 33.33 3.51
N GLU A 201 -38.72 33.87 4.33
CA GLU A 201 -39.82 34.72 3.87
C GLU A 201 -39.78 36.05 4.64
N THR A 202 -39.65 37.18 3.94
CA THR A 202 -39.62 38.52 4.55
C THR A 202 -40.48 39.55 3.78
N ASP A 203 -40.91 40.59 4.50
CA ASP A 203 -41.59 41.76 3.90
C ASP A 203 -40.55 42.79 3.43
N LEU A 204 -40.98 43.78 2.64
CA LEU A 204 -40.09 44.78 2.06
C LEU A 204 -39.18 45.47 3.10
N PRO A 205 -37.85 45.23 3.07
CA PRO A 205 -36.99 45.76 4.10
C PRO A 205 -36.81 47.28 3.95
N GLU A 206 -36.51 47.97 5.06
CA GLU A 206 -36.28 49.42 5.05
C GLU A 206 -34.93 49.81 4.45
N ALA A 207 -33.96 48.90 4.51
CA ALA A 207 -32.62 48.96 3.93
C ALA A 207 -32.24 47.54 3.44
N ASP A 208 -31.00 47.32 3.02
CA ASP A 208 -30.51 45.96 2.75
C ASP A 208 -30.65 45.10 4.02
N GLU A 209 -31.18 43.89 3.86
CA GLU A 209 -31.42 42.96 4.96
C GLU A 209 -30.36 41.86 4.94
N HIS A 210 -29.61 41.73 6.04
CA HIS A 210 -28.59 40.70 6.19
C HIS A 210 -29.11 39.58 7.10
N GLY A 211 -28.95 38.33 6.67
CA GLY A 211 -29.27 37.15 7.47
C GLY A 211 -28.13 36.14 7.51
N GLU A 212 -28.21 35.18 8.43
CA GLU A 212 -27.24 34.10 8.58
C GLU A 212 -27.98 32.75 8.61
N ILE A 213 -27.48 31.78 7.85
CA ILE A 213 -27.95 30.40 7.84
C ILE A 213 -26.88 29.53 8.51
N VAL A 214 -27.28 28.81 9.56
CA VAL A 214 -26.43 27.81 10.21
C VAL A 214 -26.63 26.47 9.50
N ILE A 215 -25.53 25.88 9.04
CA ILE A 215 -25.47 24.60 8.35
C ILE A 215 -24.70 23.63 9.25
N LYS A 216 -25.36 22.57 9.71
CA LYS A 216 -24.78 21.51 10.54
C LYS A 216 -24.15 20.43 9.67
N MET A 217 -22.89 20.10 9.94
CA MET A 217 -22.18 18.99 9.32
C MET A 217 -22.41 17.70 10.12
N ASN A 218 -22.95 16.68 9.48
CA ASN A 218 -23.06 15.33 10.01
C ASN A 218 -21.90 14.47 9.49
N GLY A 219 -21.05 13.99 10.39
CA GLY A 219 -19.84 13.24 10.04
C GLY A 219 -18.58 13.98 10.49
N TRP A 220 -17.47 13.75 9.80
CA TRP A 220 -16.17 14.40 9.99
C TRP A 220 -15.45 14.49 8.64
N GLY A 221 -14.29 15.15 8.55
CA GLY A 221 -13.41 15.16 7.36
C GLY A 221 -13.41 16.46 6.56
N TYR A 222 -13.06 16.37 5.27
CA TYR A 222 -12.92 17.55 4.40
C TYR A 222 -14.27 18.23 4.12
N VAL A 223 -14.28 19.57 4.17
CA VAL A 223 -15.47 20.39 3.91
C VAL A 223 -15.26 21.21 2.65
N SER A 224 -16.15 21.02 1.68
CA SER A 224 -16.26 21.86 0.49
C SER A 224 -17.71 21.93 0.04
N VAL A 225 -18.41 22.97 0.48
CA VAL A 225 -19.81 23.24 0.09
C VAL A 225 -19.82 24.44 -0.84
N LYS A 226 -20.22 24.24 -2.09
CA LYS A 226 -20.42 25.32 -3.07
C LYS A 226 -21.74 26.02 -2.76
N VAL A 227 -21.72 27.34 -2.77
CA VAL A 227 -22.86 28.20 -2.47
C VAL A 227 -23.19 29.03 -3.70
N ARG A 228 -24.46 29.04 -4.10
CA ARG A 228 -24.94 29.86 -5.20
C ARG A 228 -26.26 30.51 -4.85
N ALA A 229 -26.40 31.80 -5.12
CA ALA A 229 -27.68 32.49 -5.10
C ALA A 229 -28.22 32.60 -6.54
N GLU A 230 -29.49 32.29 -6.74
CA GLU A 230 -30.21 32.59 -7.98
C GLU A 230 -31.36 33.56 -7.68
N GLY A 231 -31.30 34.75 -8.30
CA GLY A 231 -32.25 35.84 -8.11
C GLY A 231 -31.51 37.19 -8.03
N GLU A 232 -31.94 38.18 -8.82
CA GLU A 232 -31.19 39.44 -9.00
C GLU A 232 -31.07 40.29 -7.72
N PHE A 233 -31.88 40.04 -6.70
CA PHE A 233 -31.91 40.78 -5.44
C PHE A 233 -31.19 40.08 -4.28
N LEU A 234 -30.63 38.89 -4.50
CA LEU A 234 -30.06 38.05 -3.45
C LEU A 234 -28.58 37.82 -3.71
N SER A 235 -27.75 38.18 -2.73
CA SER A 235 -26.32 37.88 -2.71
C SER A 235 -25.96 37.07 -1.48
N VAL A 236 -24.90 36.27 -1.60
CA VAL A 236 -24.30 35.49 -0.52
C VAL A 236 -22.89 35.99 -0.27
N ASP A 237 -22.43 35.93 0.97
CA ASP A 237 -21.15 36.52 1.36
C ASP A 237 -19.95 35.71 0.86
N THR A 238 -20.17 34.43 0.52
CA THR A 238 -19.16 33.53 -0.05
C THR A 238 -19.80 32.59 -1.07
N ASP A 239 -19.01 32.17 -2.06
CA ASP A 239 -19.36 31.16 -3.07
C ASP A 239 -18.92 29.74 -2.67
N ARG A 240 -18.10 29.60 -1.61
CA ARG A 240 -17.64 28.31 -1.09
C ARG A 240 -17.46 28.38 0.43
N LEU A 241 -17.92 27.34 1.13
CA LEU A 241 -17.62 27.09 2.54
C LEU A 241 -16.61 25.95 2.63
N SER A 242 -15.59 26.15 3.46
CA SER A 242 -14.43 25.27 3.58
C SER A 242 -14.23 24.77 5.01
N THR A 243 -13.25 23.89 5.21
CA THR A 243 -12.86 23.41 6.55
C THR A 243 -12.44 24.56 7.47
N ALA A 244 -11.93 25.68 6.94
CA ALA A 244 -11.55 26.85 7.74
C ALA A 244 -12.76 27.58 8.36
N ASP A 245 -13.94 27.42 7.77
CA ASP A 245 -15.20 28.05 8.20
C ASP A 245 -15.93 27.20 9.25
N LEU A 246 -15.54 25.93 9.42
CA LEU A 246 -16.16 24.98 10.32
C LEU A 246 -15.77 25.26 11.78
N LYS A 247 -16.77 25.53 12.63
CA LYS A 247 -16.58 25.69 14.09
C LYS A 247 -17.62 24.87 14.84
N ASP A 248 -17.15 24.01 15.74
CA ASP A 248 -18.02 23.13 16.55
C ASP A 248 -19.02 22.29 15.72
N GLY A 249 -18.66 21.91 14.49
CA GLY A 249 -19.52 21.14 13.57
C GLY A 249 -20.55 21.97 12.79
N GLU A 250 -20.47 23.30 12.87
CA GLU A 250 -21.39 24.23 12.20
C GLU A 250 -20.64 25.16 11.24
N LEU A 251 -21.25 25.40 10.08
CA LEU A 251 -20.86 26.40 9.08
C LEU A 251 -21.88 27.54 9.10
N LYS A 252 -21.42 28.77 8.93
CA LYS A 252 -22.28 29.97 8.92
C LYS A 252 -22.23 30.62 7.54
N LEU A 253 -23.37 30.69 6.88
CA LEU A 253 -23.52 31.37 5.59
C LEU A 253 -24.29 32.68 5.78
N GLY A 254 -23.62 33.81 5.52
CA GLY A 254 -24.29 35.11 5.42
C GLY A 254 -24.94 35.31 4.06
N TYR A 255 -26.12 35.92 4.05
CA TYR A 255 -26.81 36.35 2.84
C TYR A 255 -27.32 37.77 2.99
N THR A 256 -27.44 38.47 1.86
CA THR A 256 -27.92 39.85 1.77
C THR A 256 -29.05 39.95 0.76
N ILE A 257 -30.15 40.55 1.19
CA ILE A 257 -31.29 40.93 0.35
C ILE A 257 -31.08 42.41 -0.01
N GLU A 258 -30.77 42.68 -1.27
CA GLU A 258 -30.48 44.02 -1.79
C GLU A 258 -31.77 44.78 -2.07
N ARG A 259 -31.99 45.85 -1.31
CA ARG A 259 -33.26 46.56 -1.33
C ARG A 259 -33.54 47.21 -2.68
N ASP A 260 -32.51 47.74 -3.33
CA ASP A 260 -32.63 48.52 -4.57
C ASP A 260 -32.97 47.64 -5.79
N MET A 261 -32.70 46.33 -5.72
CA MET A 261 -32.96 45.36 -6.78
C MET A 261 -34.36 44.73 -6.70
N LEU A 262 -35.10 44.96 -5.60
CA LEU A 262 -36.45 44.44 -5.40
C LEU A 262 -37.49 45.25 -6.21
N HIS A 263 -38.23 44.55 -7.09
CA HIS A 263 -39.37 45.13 -7.80
C HIS A 263 -40.67 45.01 -7.00
N ARG A 264 -41.68 45.83 -7.30
CA ARG A 264 -43.01 45.73 -6.64
C ARG A 264 -43.63 44.33 -6.83
N GLY A 265 -44.31 43.82 -5.81
CA GLY A 265 -44.90 42.47 -5.78
C GLY A 265 -44.01 41.42 -5.10
N LYS A 266 -44.19 40.15 -5.49
CA LYS A 266 -43.45 39.00 -4.95
C LYS A 266 -42.14 38.83 -5.71
N ASN A 267 -41.03 38.81 -4.99
CA ASN A 267 -39.69 38.53 -5.51
C ASN A 267 -39.29 37.14 -5.00
N GLU A 268 -38.90 36.23 -5.91
CA GLU A 268 -38.49 34.86 -5.58
C GLU A 268 -37.03 34.67 -5.96
N ALA A 269 -36.26 34.09 -5.04
CA ALA A 269 -34.87 33.71 -5.21
C ALA A 269 -34.61 32.38 -4.48
N ILE A 270 -33.43 31.82 -4.66
CA ILE A 270 -33.03 30.57 -4.02
C ILE A 270 -31.55 30.60 -3.67
N ILE A 271 -31.21 30.10 -2.49
CA ILE A 271 -29.84 29.77 -2.10
C ILE A 271 -29.67 28.27 -2.31
N ILE A 272 -28.70 27.90 -3.13
CA ILE A 272 -28.35 26.52 -3.47
C ILE A 272 -27.01 26.19 -2.81
N LEU A 273 -27.04 25.18 -1.95
CA LEU A 273 -25.86 24.58 -1.35
C LEU A 273 -25.63 23.23 -2.02
N SER A 274 -24.47 23.01 -2.61
CA SER A 274 -24.10 21.74 -3.23
C SER A 274 -22.78 21.21 -2.70
N TRP A 275 -22.72 19.91 -2.47
CA TRP A 275 -21.54 19.18 -2.02
C TRP A 275 -21.50 17.82 -2.71
N GLU A 276 -20.44 17.07 -2.43
CA GLU A 276 -20.27 15.75 -2.98
C GLU A 276 -21.31 14.77 -2.40
N GLY A 277 -22.29 14.38 -3.21
CA GLY A 277 -23.36 13.45 -2.82
C GLY A 277 -24.66 14.12 -2.36
N GLY A 278 -24.79 15.45 -2.43
CA GLY A 278 -26.04 16.11 -2.08
C GLY A 278 -26.19 17.57 -2.49
N ARG A 279 -27.44 18.04 -2.42
CA ARG A 279 -27.83 19.42 -2.71
C ARG A 279 -28.94 19.82 -1.75
N LEU A 280 -28.89 21.05 -1.27
CA LEU A 280 -29.89 21.67 -0.41
C LEU A 280 -30.31 23.01 -1.00
N ASP A 281 -31.61 23.15 -1.19
CA ASP A 281 -32.25 24.28 -1.86
C ASP A 281 -33.09 25.05 -0.84
N ILE A 282 -32.71 26.30 -0.56
CA ILE A 282 -33.36 27.18 0.42
C ILE A 282 -34.03 28.34 -0.31
N PRO A 283 -35.37 28.30 -0.51
CA PRO A 283 -36.10 29.38 -1.16
C PRO A 283 -36.08 30.67 -0.34
N VAL A 284 -35.91 31.80 -1.00
CA VAL A 284 -35.96 33.16 -0.43
C VAL A 284 -37.08 33.95 -1.12
N ILE A 285 -38.04 34.45 -0.34
CA ILE A 285 -39.21 35.17 -0.87
C ILE A 285 -39.33 36.53 -0.18
N VAL A 286 -39.31 37.60 -0.97
CA VAL A 286 -39.45 38.98 -0.47
C VAL A 286 -40.70 39.64 -1.06
N ASN A 287 -41.61 40.06 -0.18
CA ASN A 287 -42.84 40.75 -0.56
C ASN A 287 -42.61 42.27 -0.55
N ALA A 288 -42.31 42.85 -1.72
CA ALA A 288 -41.90 44.23 -1.89
C ALA A 288 -43.04 45.25 -2.03
N ASP A 289 -44.20 44.90 -1.52
CA ASP A 289 -45.42 45.66 -1.61
C ASP A 289 -45.62 46.47 -0.30
N ARG A 290 -45.07 47.70 -0.27
CA ARG A 290 -45.34 48.71 0.81
C ARG A 290 -46.79 49.19 0.84
N PHE A 291 -47.51 48.85 -0.20
CA PHE A 291 -48.96 48.82 -0.26
C PHE A 291 -49.26 47.34 -0.37
N LYS A 292 -50.10 46.74 0.46
CA LYS A 292 -50.92 45.66 -0.09
C LYS A 292 -51.86 46.39 -1.07
N PRO A 293 -51.64 46.44 -2.40
CA PRO A 293 -52.82 46.54 -3.25
C PRO A 293 -53.67 45.37 -2.79
N ASP A 294 -54.93 45.60 -2.46
CA ASP A 294 -55.76 44.48 -2.07
C ASP A 294 -55.61 43.44 -3.19
N GLU A 295 -55.01 42.29 -2.88
CA GLU A 295 -54.69 41.30 -3.91
C GLU A 295 -56.00 40.90 -4.59
N SER A 296 -57.10 41.02 -3.83
CA SER A 296 -58.49 40.97 -4.27
C SER A 296 -58.77 41.96 -5.41
N ASP A 297 -58.34 43.22 -5.35
CA ASP A 297 -58.64 44.29 -6.30
C ASP A 297 -57.89 44.14 -7.62
N ARG A 298 -56.61 43.75 -7.55
CA ARG A 298 -55.84 43.46 -8.76
C ARG A 298 -56.35 42.19 -9.42
N ARG A 299 -56.64 41.14 -8.64
CA ARG A 299 -57.25 39.91 -9.14
C ARG A 299 -58.64 40.16 -9.72
N LEU A 300 -59.44 41.04 -9.11
CA LEU A 300 -60.76 41.44 -9.58
C LEU A 300 -60.68 42.15 -10.94
N ASN A 301 -59.81 43.15 -11.07
CA ASN A 301 -59.61 43.86 -12.33
C ASN A 301 -59.05 42.97 -13.45
N VAL A 302 -58.08 42.11 -13.15
CA VAL A 302 -57.57 41.11 -14.11
C VAL A 302 -58.67 40.14 -14.51
N ARG A 303 -59.45 39.63 -13.55
CA ARG A 303 -60.54 38.68 -13.81
C ARG A 303 -61.66 39.29 -14.64
N LEU A 304 -62.06 40.54 -14.35
CA LEU A 304 -63.06 41.27 -15.14
C LEU A 304 -62.55 41.52 -16.56
N MET A 305 -61.26 41.83 -16.73
CA MET A 305 -60.64 41.97 -18.04
C MET A 305 -60.61 40.64 -18.80
N GLU A 306 -60.20 39.54 -18.16
CA GLU A 306 -60.22 38.19 -18.75
C GLU A 306 -61.62 37.78 -19.20
N LEU A 307 -62.63 37.94 -18.34
CA LEU A 307 -64.03 37.65 -18.67
C LEU A 307 -64.50 38.48 -19.86
N TYR A 308 -64.11 39.76 -19.92
CA TYR A 308 -64.45 40.63 -21.05
C TYR A 308 -63.74 40.16 -22.33
N MET A 309 -62.47 39.76 -22.24
CA MET A 309 -61.71 39.20 -23.36
C MET A 309 -62.30 37.88 -23.86
N GLU A 310 -62.67 36.97 -22.97
CA GLU A 310 -63.36 35.70 -23.31
C GLU A 310 -64.71 35.97 -23.99
N TYR A 311 -65.46 36.94 -23.50
CA TYR A 311 -66.71 37.37 -24.13
C TYR A 311 -66.48 37.92 -25.54
N ARG A 312 -65.53 38.83 -25.71
CA ARG A 312 -65.24 39.49 -26.99
C ARG A 312 -64.62 38.55 -28.02
N THR A 313 -63.91 37.52 -27.58
CA THR A 313 -63.32 36.47 -28.44
C THR A 313 -64.29 35.32 -28.72
N GLY A 314 -65.51 35.35 -28.17
CA GLY A 314 -66.54 34.33 -28.39
C GLY A 314 -66.39 33.05 -27.56
N ARG A 315 -65.41 33.00 -26.64
CA ARG A 315 -65.21 31.89 -25.69
C ARG A 315 -66.25 31.86 -24.58
N LEU A 316 -66.84 33.02 -24.27
CA LEU A 316 -67.89 33.18 -23.26
C LEU A 316 -69.14 33.81 -23.87
N SER A 317 -70.32 33.26 -23.57
CA SER A 317 -71.58 33.84 -24.04
C SER A 317 -71.87 35.17 -23.32
N ARG A 318 -72.66 36.07 -23.94
CA ARG A 318 -73.06 37.35 -23.30
C ARG A 318 -73.74 37.12 -21.95
N ALA A 319 -74.57 36.07 -21.85
CA ALA A 319 -75.28 35.74 -20.62
C ALA A 319 -74.32 35.25 -19.53
N ASP A 320 -73.33 34.43 -19.88
CA ASP A 320 -72.35 33.93 -18.93
C ASP A 320 -71.37 35.01 -18.46
N PHE A 321 -70.99 35.93 -19.35
CA PHE A 321 -70.21 37.12 -18.99
C PHE A 321 -70.93 37.95 -17.93
N CYS A 322 -72.19 38.33 -18.18
CA CYS A 322 -72.98 39.11 -17.23
C CYS A 322 -73.15 38.35 -15.91
N ARG A 323 -73.45 37.05 -15.97
CA ARG A 323 -73.64 36.18 -14.79
C ARG A 323 -72.37 36.03 -13.95
N GLN A 324 -71.19 35.96 -14.56
CA GLN A 324 -69.92 35.82 -13.84
C GLN A 324 -69.38 37.16 -13.33
N CYS A 325 -69.60 38.27 -14.05
CA CYS A 325 -69.19 39.60 -13.62
C CYS A 325 -70.08 40.14 -12.48
N THR A 326 -71.37 39.83 -12.46
CA THR A 326 -72.31 40.34 -11.44
C THR A 326 -71.88 40.06 -9.99
N PRO A 327 -71.56 38.81 -9.58
CA PRO A 327 -71.11 38.53 -8.21
C PRO A 327 -69.81 39.27 -7.90
N LEU A 328 -68.82 39.21 -8.80
CA LEU A 328 -67.52 39.89 -8.66
C LEU A 328 -67.67 41.41 -8.42
N ILE A 329 -68.52 42.07 -9.21
CA ILE A 329 -68.80 43.51 -9.08
C ILE A 329 -69.56 43.78 -7.77
N SER A 330 -70.58 42.99 -7.46
CA SER A 330 -71.39 43.17 -6.26
C SER A 330 -70.61 42.95 -4.97
N ASP A 331 -69.67 42.01 -4.95
CA ASP A 331 -68.82 41.76 -3.79
C ASP A 331 -67.82 42.91 -3.62
N GLY A 332 -67.17 43.37 -4.69
CA GLY A 332 -66.30 44.55 -4.63
C GLY A 332 -67.04 45.84 -4.22
N LEU A 333 -68.31 46.01 -4.60
CA LEU A 333 -69.14 47.15 -4.17
C LEU A 333 -69.70 47.02 -2.75
N LYS A 334 -69.69 45.83 -2.13
CA LYS A 334 -69.98 45.72 -0.68
C LYS A 334 -68.82 46.24 0.14
N ASP A 335 -67.60 45.98 -0.32
CA ASP A 335 -66.36 46.36 0.35
C ASP A 335 -66.05 47.85 0.18
N ASP A 336 -66.25 48.39 -1.03
CA ASP A 336 -66.22 49.83 -1.32
C ASP A 336 -67.44 50.26 -2.15
N PRO A 337 -68.49 50.76 -1.48
CA PRO A 337 -69.68 51.22 -2.17
C PRO A 337 -69.45 52.43 -3.07
N GLU A 338 -68.44 53.27 -2.82
CA GLU A 338 -68.23 54.54 -3.55
C GLU A 338 -67.41 54.39 -4.84
N ARG A 339 -66.77 53.25 -5.03
CA ARG A 339 -65.89 52.94 -6.17
C ARG A 339 -66.49 53.23 -7.54
N GLU A 340 -65.89 54.15 -8.32
CA GLU A 340 -66.48 54.59 -9.58
C GLU A 340 -66.34 53.56 -10.71
N ASP A 341 -65.21 52.86 -10.81
CA ASP A 341 -64.92 51.87 -11.85
C ASP A 341 -65.86 50.65 -11.81
N LEU A 342 -66.08 50.06 -10.63
CA LEU A 342 -67.01 48.94 -10.45
C LEU A 342 -68.47 49.33 -10.71
N ARG A 343 -68.86 50.56 -10.37
CA ARG A 343 -70.19 51.08 -10.75
C ARG A 343 -70.34 51.25 -12.26
N LEU A 344 -69.28 51.65 -12.97
CA LEU A 344 -69.29 51.67 -14.43
C LEU A 344 -69.35 50.25 -15.02
N TYR A 345 -68.64 49.28 -14.46
CA TYR A 345 -68.78 47.88 -14.85
C TYR A 345 -70.20 47.36 -14.59
N GLN A 346 -70.81 47.71 -13.45
CA GLN A 346 -72.21 47.38 -13.14
C GLN A 346 -73.16 47.98 -14.17
N LEU A 347 -72.98 49.26 -14.50
CA LEU A 347 -73.76 49.95 -15.53
C LEU A 347 -73.60 49.26 -16.89
N HIS A 348 -72.38 48.87 -17.25
CA HIS A 348 -72.11 48.15 -18.50
C HIS A 348 -72.82 46.80 -18.54
N VAL A 349 -72.80 46.03 -17.45
CA VAL A 349 -73.54 44.75 -17.34
C VAL A 349 -75.06 44.99 -17.46
N LEU A 350 -75.61 45.99 -16.76
CA LEU A 350 -77.05 46.31 -16.83
C LEU A 350 -77.50 46.71 -18.25
N ILE A 351 -76.67 47.48 -18.97
CA ILE A 351 -76.91 47.84 -20.38
C ILE A 351 -76.89 46.58 -21.25
N LEU A 352 -75.91 45.67 -21.07
CA LEU A 352 -75.83 44.41 -21.81
C LEU A 352 -76.98 43.45 -21.50
N GLU A 353 -77.51 43.45 -20.28
CA GLU A 353 -78.71 42.70 -19.87
C GLU A 353 -80.03 43.35 -20.34
N LYS A 354 -79.98 44.57 -20.90
CA LYS A 354 -81.15 45.39 -21.27
C LYS A 354 -82.06 45.79 -20.09
N ARG A 355 -81.49 45.94 -18.88
CA ARG A 355 -82.21 46.38 -17.66
C ARG A 355 -82.27 47.91 -17.58
N ASN A 356 -83.04 48.51 -18.49
CA ASN A 356 -83.00 49.96 -18.74
C ASN A 356 -83.42 50.84 -17.56
N GLU A 357 -84.35 50.40 -16.70
CA GLU A 357 -84.80 51.19 -15.55
C GLU A 357 -83.72 51.29 -14.46
N GLU A 358 -82.96 50.22 -14.25
CA GLU A 358 -81.89 50.18 -13.25
C GLU A 358 -80.65 50.91 -13.76
N ALA A 359 -80.32 50.73 -15.05
CA ALA A 359 -79.26 51.49 -15.71
C ALA A 359 -79.52 53.00 -15.66
N GLY A 360 -80.77 53.44 -15.91
CA GLY A 360 -81.15 54.85 -15.84
C GLY A 360 -80.95 55.48 -14.46
N ARG A 361 -81.39 54.78 -13.40
CA ARG A 361 -81.17 55.22 -12.00
C ARG A 361 -79.69 55.32 -11.65
N LEU A 362 -78.89 54.35 -12.10
CA LEU A 362 -77.45 54.37 -11.87
C LEU A 362 -76.78 55.52 -12.64
N ILE A 363 -77.19 55.82 -13.88
CA ILE A 363 -76.70 56.96 -14.66
C ILE A 363 -77.00 58.30 -13.99
N GLU A 364 -78.18 58.49 -13.41
CA GLU A 364 -78.51 59.72 -12.67
C GLU A 364 -77.60 59.88 -11.44
N THR A 365 -77.43 58.80 -10.68
CA THR A 365 -76.55 58.76 -9.49
C THR A 365 -75.10 59.04 -9.88
N MET A 366 -74.62 58.43 -10.97
CA MET A 366 -73.26 58.61 -11.47
C MET A 366 -73.04 59.97 -12.10
N SER A 367 -74.05 60.60 -12.72
CA SER A 367 -73.90 61.93 -13.32
C SER A 367 -73.45 62.96 -12.27
N PHE A 368 -74.01 62.90 -11.05
CA PHE A 368 -73.61 63.78 -9.95
C PHE A 368 -72.19 63.48 -9.45
N MET A 369 -71.78 62.22 -9.46
CA MET A 369 -70.41 61.85 -9.11
C MET A 369 -69.41 62.29 -10.16
N MET A 370 -69.78 62.23 -11.45
CA MET A 370 -68.93 62.55 -12.61
C MET A 370 -68.61 64.04 -12.78
N ASP A 371 -69.31 64.93 -12.05
CA ASP A 371 -69.10 66.38 -12.05
C ASP A 371 -67.97 66.84 -11.09
N ARG A 372 -67.36 65.92 -10.31
CA ARG A 372 -66.22 66.24 -9.44
C ARG A 372 -64.93 66.48 -10.25
N GLU A 373 -64.10 67.43 -9.82
CA GLU A 373 -62.86 67.82 -10.53
C GLU A 373 -61.73 66.77 -10.44
N ASP A 374 -61.78 65.87 -9.45
CA ASP A 374 -60.76 64.86 -9.13
C ASP A 374 -60.90 63.54 -9.91
N ILE A 375 -61.88 63.45 -10.80
CA ILE A 375 -62.18 62.21 -11.52
C ILE A 375 -61.17 61.97 -12.64
N LEU A 376 -60.65 60.75 -12.68
CA LEU A 376 -59.74 60.32 -13.73
C LEU A 376 -60.40 60.45 -15.12
N PRO A 377 -59.71 61.05 -16.10
CA PRO A 377 -60.26 61.25 -17.45
C PRO A 377 -60.84 59.98 -18.10
N GLU A 378 -60.23 58.82 -17.88
CA GLU A 378 -60.71 57.53 -18.39
C GLU A 378 -62.03 57.05 -17.76
N ILE A 379 -62.26 57.32 -16.47
CA ILE A 379 -63.49 56.95 -15.76
C ILE A 379 -64.63 57.82 -16.29
N ARG A 380 -64.38 59.13 -16.41
CA ARG A 380 -65.33 60.06 -17.03
C ARG A 380 -65.65 59.66 -18.47
N ALA A 381 -64.64 59.37 -19.29
CA ALA A 381 -64.88 58.97 -20.67
C ALA A 381 -65.65 57.65 -20.78
N TYR A 382 -65.37 56.68 -19.91
CA TYR A 382 -66.09 55.41 -19.90
C TYR A 382 -67.55 55.59 -19.48
N PHE A 383 -67.83 56.48 -18.52
CA PHE A 383 -69.20 56.89 -18.20
C PHE A 383 -69.93 57.52 -19.39
N LEU A 384 -69.30 58.49 -20.08
CA LEU A 384 -69.89 59.16 -21.25
C LEU A 384 -70.20 58.15 -22.37
N TYR A 385 -69.32 57.16 -22.57
CA TYR A 385 -69.55 56.05 -23.50
C TYR A 385 -70.75 55.18 -23.11
N LEU A 386 -70.86 54.77 -21.85
CA LEU A 386 -72.02 53.99 -21.40
C LEU A 386 -73.33 54.81 -21.45
N LYS A 387 -73.26 56.11 -21.14
CA LYS A 387 -74.38 57.04 -21.26
C LYS A 387 -74.84 57.20 -22.71
N SER A 388 -73.91 57.27 -23.67
CA SER A 388 -74.28 57.32 -25.10
C SER A 388 -74.93 56.01 -25.56
N LEU A 389 -74.41 54.85 -25.12
CA LEU A 389 -75.02 53.54 -25.41
C LEU A 389 -76.44 53.42 -24.84
N TYR A 390 -76.69 53.97 -23.65
CA TYR A 390 -78.01 53.95 -23.01
C TYR A 390 -79.01 54.89 -23.69
N ALA A 391 -78.61 56.14 -23.95
CA ALA A 391 -79.52 57.18 -24.43
C ALA A 391 -80.04 56.92 -25.85
N SER A 392 -79.23 56.31 -26.71
CA SER A 392 -79.59 56.01 -28.11
C SER A 392 -80.18 57.22 -28.87
N ASP A 393 -79.71 58.44 -28.54
CA ASP A 393 -80.09 59.71 -29.17
C ASP A 393 -78.89 60.25 -29.97
N PRO A 394 -79.01 60.39 -31.31
CA PRO A 394 -77.92 60.85 -32.17
C PRO A 394 -77.34 62.21 -31.81
N ILE A 395 -78.18 63.15 -31.33
CA ILE A 395 -77.74 64.52 -31.01
C ILE A 395 -76.91 64.52 -29.73
N LEU A 396 -77.37 63.76 -28.73
CA LEU A 396 -76.65 63.61 -27.47
C LEU A 396 -75.36 62.80 -27.67
N GLU A 397 -75.38 61.79 -28.53
CA GLU A 397 -74.20 60.99 -28.87
C GLU A 397 -73.08 61.86 -29.48
N GLU A 398 -73.40 62.78 -30.38
CA GLU A 398 -72.42 63.70 -30.98
C GLU A 398 -71.79 64.63 -29.94
N ALA A 399 -72.61 65.22 -29.06
CA ALA A 399 -72.13 66.09 -27.98
C ALA A 399 -71.20 65.36 -26.98
N LEU A 400 -71.59 64.15 -26.56
CA LEU A 400 -70.77 63.32 -25.66
C LEU A 400 -69.47 62.85 -26.35
N SER A 401 -69.54 62.55 -27.65
CA SER A 401 -68.40 62.15 -28.47
C SER A 401 -67.35 63.25 -28.65
N ASP A 402 -67.79 64.52 -28.75
CA ASP A 402 -66.89 65.68 -28.78
C ASP A 402 -66.20 65.93 -27.43
N GLU A 403 -66.89 65.67 -26.32
CA GLU A 403 -66.30 65.74 -24.98
C GLU A 403 -65.19 64.69 -24.80
N VAL A 404 -65.44 63.44 -25.18
CA VAL A 404 -64.43 62.37 -25.15
C VAL A 404 -63.24 62.68 -26.05
N LYS A 405 -63.47 63.28 -27.24
CA LYS A 405 -62.39 63.73 -28.12
C LYS A 405 -61.51 64.79 -27.47
N ASN A 406 -62.10 65.74 -26.75
CA ASN A 406 -61.35 66.76 -26.04
C ASN A 406 -60.55 66.17 -24.87
N LEU A 407 -61.12 65.21 -24.13
CA LEU A 407 -60.40 64.46 -23.10
C LEU A 407 -59.21 63.70 -23.69
N PHE A 408 -59.40 63.04 -24.82
CA PHE A 408 -58.33 62.28 -25.48
C PHE A 408 -57.23 63.19 -26.06
N ARG A 409 -57.59 64.35 -26.64
CA ARG A 409 -56.61 65.34 -27.11
C ARG A 409 -55.69 65.84 -26.00
N ARG A 410 -56.20 65.94 -24.76
CA ARG A 410 -55.41 66.37 -23.59
C ARG A 410 -54.59 65.24 -22.97
N ASN A 411 -54.97 63.98 -23.20
CA ASN A 411 -54.38 62.79 -22.59
C ASN A 411 -54.06 61.74 -23.66
N ARG A 412 -53.18 62.09 -24.61
CA ARG A 412 -52.95 61.31 -25.84
C ARG A 412 -52.36 59.92 -25.59
N GLU A 413 -51.64 59.72 -24.49
CA GLU A 413 -51.02 58.44 -24.09
C GLU A 413 -52.01 57.49 -23.39
N ASN A 414 -53.21 57.96 -23.03
CA ASN A 414 -54.18 57.14 -22.30
C ASN A 414 -54.94 56.22 -23.27
N TRP A 415 -54.50 54.97 -23.33
CA TRP A 415 -55.05 53.95 -24.22
C TRP A 415 -56.55 53.66 -24.00
N ARG A 416 -57.09 53.87 -22.79
CA ARG A 416 -58.53 53.67 -22.50
C ARG A 416 -59.37 54.70 -23.25
N LEU A 417 -58.90 55.95 -23.29
CA LEU A 417 -59.53 57.01 -24.07
C LEU A 417 -59.44 56.73 -25.57
N ALA A 418 -58.28 56.26 -26.05
CA ALA A 418 -58.11 55.85 -27.44
C ALA A 418 -59.09 54.73 -27.81
N TRP A 419 -59.20 53.70 -26.97
CA TRP A 419 -60.12 52.58 -27.15
C TRP A 419 -61.59 53.04 -27.21
N ILE A 420 -62.02 53.93 -26.32
CA ILE A 420 -63.38 54.50 -26.35
C ILE A 420 -63.62 55.32 -27.63
N CYS A 421 -62.64 56.12 -28.07
CA CYS A 421 -62.72 56.88 -29.32
C CYS A 421 -62.95 55.98 -30.53
N LEU A 422 -62.36 54.76 -30.58
CA LEU A 422 -62.61 53.79 -31.64
C LEU A 422 -64.11 53.45 -31.81
N PHE A 423 -64.89 53.56 -30.73
CA PHE A 423 -66.31 53.24 -30.73
C PHE A 423 -67.23 54.45 -30.68
N MET A 424 -66.78 55.68 -30.40
CA MET A 424 -67.65 56.86 -30.33
C MET A 424 -67.50 57.83 -31.50
N ARG A 425 -66.36 57.81 -32.20
CA ARG A 425 -66.09 58.76 -33.29
C ARG A 425 -66.37 58.13 -34.65
N ASP A 426 -67.14 58.81 -35.49
CA ASP A 426 -67.42 58.36 -36.86
C ASP A 426 -66.14 58.25 -37.70
N GLU A 427 -65.15 59.11 -37.44
CA GLU A 427 -63.86 59.07 -38.14
C GLU A 427 -63.08 57.76 -37.95
N TYR A 428 -63.32 57.02 -36.86
CA TYR A 428 -62.72 55.70 -36.59
C TYR A 428 -63.70 54.53 -36.81
N ARG A 429 -65.02 54.78 -36.78
CA ARG A 429 -66.05 53.77 -37.10
C ARG A 429 -66.13 53.51 -38.61
N GLU A 430 -66.08 54.56 -39.42
CA GLU A 430 -66.25 54.49 -40.87
C GLU A 430 -64.93 54.22 -41.61
N SER A 431 -63.80 54.63 -41.03
CA SER A 431 -62.48 54.47 -41.64
C SER A 431 -61.59 53.49 -40.86
N GLU A 432 -61.50 52.27 -41.36
CA GLU A 432 -60.58 51.25 -40.83
C GLU A 432 -59.11 51.68 -40.91
N ARG A 433 -58.75 52.53 -41.88
CA ARG A 433 -57.40 53.08 -42.00
C ARG A 433 -57.05 53.97 -40.80
N LYS A 434 -57.92 54.93 -40.47
CA LYS A 434 -57.72 55.80 -39.29
C LYS A 434 -57.78 55.00 -37.98
N ARG A 435 -58.58 53.92 -37.95
CA ARG A 435 -58.65 52.99 -36.82
C ARG A 435 -57.29 52.30 -36.59
N ASP A 436 -56.68 51.76 -37.64
CA ASP A 436 -55.34 51.14 -37.57
C ASP A 436 -54.25 52.16 -37.21
N GLU A 437 -54.26 53.35 -37.83
CA GLU A 437 -53.32 54.43 -37.52
C GLU A 437 -53.35 54.81 -36.03
N LEU A 438 -54.55 54.88 -35.42
CA LEU A 438 -54.69 55.17 -33.99
C LEU A 438 -54.18 54.03 -33.10
N ILE A 439 -54.46 52.76 -33.46
CA ILE A 439 -54.00 51.61 -32.68
C ILE A 439 -52.47 51.49 -32.74
N ARG A 440 -51.88 51.69 -33.93
CA ARG A 440 -50.43 51.73 -34.11
C ARG A 440 -49.79 52.87 -33.34
N GLU A 441 -50.35 54.07 -33.39
CA GLU A 441 -49.84 55.20 -32.61
C GLU A 441 -49.81 54.91 -31.10
N GLN A 442 -50.87 54.29 -30.55
CA GLN A 442 -50.87 53.88 -29.15
C GLN A 442 -49.86 52.75 -28.86
N PHE A 443 -49.63 51.86 -29.83
CA PHE A 443 -48.60 50.85 -29.72
C PHE A 443 -47.19 51.47 -29.73
N ASP A 444 -46.92 52.46 -30.57
CA ASP A 444 -45.61 53.12 -30.62
C ASP A 444 -45.35 53.92 -29.33
N MET A 445 -46.39 54.38 -28.65
CA MET A 445 -46.33 54.99 -27.30
C MET A 445 -46.17 53.95 -26.16
N GLY A 446 -45.99 52.67 -26.47
CA GLY A 446 -45.73 51.61 -25.47
C GLY A 446 -46.98 50.93 -24.91
N CYS A 447 -48.18 51.13 -25.47
CA CYS A 447 -49.38 50.43 -25.01
C CYS A 447 -49.41 48.97 -25.48
N ARG A 448 -49.54 48.02 -24.54
CA ARG A 448 -49.71 46.58 -24.82
C ARG A 448 -50.99 46.01 -24.21
N SER A 449 -52.01 46.87 -24.05
CA SER A 449 -53.30 46.48 -23.47
C SER A 449 -54.01 45.42 -24.34
N PRO A 450 -54.51 44.31 -23.75
CA PRO A 450 -55.25 43.27 -24.48
C PRO A 450 -56.43 43.82 -25.31
N LEU A 451 -57.07 44.90 -24.84
CA LEU A 451 -58.21 45.52 -25.52
C LEU A 451 -57.84 46.17 -26.85
N LEU A 452 -56.71 46.88 -26.92
CA LEU A 452 -56.25 47.48 -28.19
C LEU A 452 -55.63 46.43 -29.12
N LEU A 453 -54.90 45.46 -28.55
CA LEU A 453 -54.35 44.34 -29.34
C LEU A 453 -55.48 43.53 -30.00
N LEU A 454 -56.58 43.29 -29.30
CA LEU A 454 -57.75 42.62 -29.87
C LEU A 454 -58.34 43.37 -31.05
N GLU A 455 -58.47 44.69 -30.96
CA GLU A 455 -58.97 45.51 -32.07
C GLU A 455 -58.01 45.47 -33.26
N GLY A 456 -56.69 45.47 -33.02
CA GLY A 456 -55.67 45.25 -34.05
C GLY A 456 -55.80 43.88 -34.72
N VAL A 457 -56.01 42.81 -33.94
CA VAL A 457 -56.23 41.45 -34.48
C VAL A 457 -57.53 41.37 -35.27
N HIS A 458 -58.62 42.00 -34.84
CA HIS A 458 -59.87 42.03 -35.61
C HIS A 458 -59.71 42.69 -36.99
N LEU A 459 -58.87 43.72 -37.09
CA LEU A 459 -58.53 44.33 -38.39
C LEU A 459 -57.78 43.33 -39.29
N LEU A 460 -56.85 42.55 -38.72
CA LEU A 460 -56.15 41.48 -39.46
C LEU A 460 -57.08 40.33 -39.86
N ILE A 461 -58.04 39.95 -39.03
CA ILE A 461 -59.03 38.91 -39.35
C ILE A 461 -59.90 39.34 -40.53
N LYS A 462 -60.29 40.61 -40.56
CA LYS A 462 -61.14 41.17 -41.62
C LYS A 462 -60.42 41.29 -42.96
N ASP A 463 -59.16 41.70 -42.94
CA ASP A 463 -58.30 41.75 -44.13
C ASP A 463 -56.86 41.35 -43.79
N PRO A 464 -56.50 40.05 -43.98
CA PRO A 464 -55.16 39.55 -43.69
C PRO A 464 -54.06 40.28 -44.48
N LYS A 465 -54.37 40.85 -45.66
CA LYS A 465 -53.39 41.56 -46.49
C LYS A 465 -52.85 42.83 -45.83
N ARG A 466 -53.50 43.34 -44.78
CA ARG A 466 -52.98 44.47 -43.98
C ARG A 466 -51.66 44.16 -43.30
N MET A 467 -51.39 42.88 -43.04
CA MET A 467 -50.04 42.42 -42.69
C MET A 467 -49.18 42.49 -43.96
N ASN A 468 -48.42 43.57 -44.09
CA ASN A 468 -47.54 43.84 -45.23
C ASN A 468 -46.09 43.47 -44.95
N GLU A 469 -45.63 43.71 -43.71
CA GLU A 469 -44.28 43.42 -43.23
C GLU A 469 -44.34 42.88 -41.80
N LEU A 470 -43.28 42.21 -41.36
CA LEU A 470 -43.16 41.67 -40.00
C LEU A 470 -42.34 42.63 -39.12
N GLY A 471 -43.01 43.63 -38.54
CA GLY A 471 -42.46 44.49 -37.50
C GLY A 471 -42.92 44.11 -36.10
N ASP A 472 -42.48 44.86 -35.08
CA ASP A 472 -42.82 44.62 -33.66
C ASP A 472 -44.34 44.62 -33.42
N TYR A 473 -45.09 45.47 -34.15
CA TYR A 473 -46.54 45.55 -34.06
C TYR A 473 -47.20 44.26 -34.57
N GLU A 474 -46.87 43.82 -35.79
CA GLU A 474 -47.43 42.63 -36.41
C GLU A 474 -47.07 41.36 -35.62
N LEU A 475 -45.82 41.24 -35.16
CA LEU A 475 -45.38 40.12 -34.33
C LEU A 475 -46.13 40.09 -32.98
N THR A 476 -46.36 41.25 -32.35
CA THR A 476 -47.11 41.33 -31.10
C THR A 476 -48.58 40.97 -31.29
N LEU A 477 -49.21 41.47 -32.36
CA LEU A 477 -50.59 41.10 -32.71
C LEU A 477 -50.70 39.60 -33.00
N MET A 478 -49.76 39.03 -33.76
CA MET A 478 -49.77 37.61 -34.10
C MET A 478 -49.58 36.74 -32.85
N ARG A 479 -48.62 37.07 -31.98
CA ARG A 479 -48.41 36.37 -30.70
C ARG A 479 -49.64 36.44 -29.80
N PHE A 480 -50.29 37.61 -29.74
CA PHE A 480 -51.53 37.79 -29.00
C PHE A 480 -52.67 36.95 -29.59
N ALA A 481 -52.82 36.94 -30.91
CA ALA A 481 -53.84 36.18 -31.61
C ALA A 481 -53.68 34.66 -31.41
N LEU A 482 -52.44 34.15 -31.45
CA LEU A 482 -52.12 32.75 -31.19
C LEU A 482 -52.41 32.37 -29.73
N ARG A 483 -51.99 33.19 -28.76
CA ARG A 483 -52.27 32.96 -27.33
C ARG A 483 -53.77 32.88 -27.03
N TRP A 484 -54.57 33.73 -27.68
CA TRP A 484 -56.04 33.74 -27.55
C TRP A 484 -56.74 32.84 -28.57
N ASN A 485 -56.02 32.06 -29.37
CA ASN A 485 -56.56 31.15 -30.38
C ASN A 485 -57.64 31.82 -31.26
N ILE A 486 -57.38 33.05 -31.72
CA ILE A 486 -58.29 33.86 -32.55
C ILE A 486 -57.74 34.07 -33.97
N THR A 487 -56.84 33.20 -34.43
CA THR A 487 -56.27 33.25 -35.79
C THR A 487 -57.13 32.46 -36.79
N THR A 488 -57.38 33.02 -37.98
CA THR A 488 -57.99 32.30 -39.11
C THR A 488 -56.92 31.60 -39.96
N SER A 489 -57.30 30.66 -40.85
CA SER A 489 -56.34 30.05 -41.79
C SER A 489 -55.63 31.09 -42.66
N ALA A 490 -56.38 32.06 -43.18
CA ALA A 490 -55.84 33.11 -44.06
C ALA A 490 -54.79 34.01 -43.38
N ILE A 491 -54.92 34.31 -42.08
CA ILE A 491 -53.89 35.07 -41.34
C ILE A 491 -52.64 34.22 -41.13
N ARG A 492 -52.80 32.93 -40.80
CA ARG A 492 -51.66 32.03 -40.58
C ARG A 492 -50.87 31.78 -41.86
N GLU A 493 -51.55 31.59 -42.98
CA GLU A 493 -50.93 31.49 -44.32
C GLU A 493 -50.23 32.80 -44.70
N ARG A 494 -50.87 33.95 -44.46
CA ARG A 494 -50.26 35.26 -44.72
C ARG A 494 -49.01 35.50 -43.86
N PHE A 495 -49.05 35.11 -42.59
CA PHE A 495 -47.91 35.19 -41.69
C PHE A 495 -46.77 34.28 -42.15
N ALA A 496 -47.06 33.03 -42.52
CA ALA A 496 -46.07 32.09 -43.07
C ALA A 496 -45.42 32.62 -44.35
N PHE A 497 -46.23 33.13 -45.29
CA PHE A 497 -45.73 33.76 -46.52
C PHE A 497 -44.75 34.91 -46.26
N LEU A 498 -45.02 35.77 -45.28
CA LEU A 498 -44.09 36.87 -44.95
C LEU A 498 -42.84 36.39 -44.21
N CYS A 499 -42.90 35.25 -43.52
CA CYS A 499 -41.72 34.65 -42.91
C CYS A 499 -40.73 34.15 -43.98
N ASP A 500 -41.19 33.84 -45.19
CA ASP A 500 -40.31 33.46 -46.30
C ASP A 500 -39.38 34.60 -46.75
N ASP A 501 -39.62 35.86 -46.36
CA ASP A 501 -38.71 36.98 -46.61
C ASP A 501 -37.71 37.21 -45.46
N VAL A 502 -37.82 36.47 -44.36
CA VAL A 502 -36.92 36.58 -43.20
C VAL A 502 -35.68 35.71 -43.40
N HIS A 503 -34.53 36.34 -43.66
CA HIS A 503 -33.29 35.65 -44.02
C HIS A 503 -32.47 35.12 -42.84
N ILE A 504 -32.82 35.50 -41.60
CA ILE A 504 -32.09 35.11 -40.38
C ILE A 504 -33.04 34.34 -39.47
N PHE A 505 -32.56 33.24 -38.88
CA PHE A 505 -33.35 32.47 -37.93
C PHE A 505 -33.70 33.29 -36.68
N ASN A 506 -34.92 33.09 -36.19
CA ASN A 506 -35.48 33.78 -35.04
C ASN A 506 -36.40 32.81 -34.28
N ASP A 507 -36.08 32.56 -33.01
CA ASP A 507 -36.78 31.61 -32.15
C ASP A 507 -38.26 31.97 -31.94
N MET A 508 -38.58 33.27 -31.84
CA MET A 508 -39.96 33.71 -31.67
C MET A 508 -40.81 33.41 -32.90
N ILE A 509 -40.28 33.68 -34.09
CA ILE A 509 -40.95 33.37 -35.37
C ILE A 509 -41.12 31.86 -35.53
N PHE A 510 -40.09 31.08 -35.21
CA PHE A 510 -40.18 29.62 -35.23
C PHE A 510 -41.27 29.10 -34.27
N ALA A 511 -41.31 29.59 -33.02
CA ALA A 511 -42.35 29.23 -32.06
C ALA A 511 -43.77 29.62 -32.55
N MET A 512 -43.92 30.75 -33.22
CA MET A 512 -45.21 31.17 -33.79
C MET A 512 -45.62 30.33 -35.01
N LEU A 513 -44.69 30.03 -35.92
CA LEU A 513 -44.96 29.18 -37.09
C LEU A 513 -45.34 27.75 -36.69
N THR A 514 -44.65 27.19 -35.68
CA THR A 514 -44.96 25.86 -35.14
C THR A 514 -46.34 25.82 -34.50
N GLN A 515 -46.71 26.83 -33.69
CA GLN A 515 -48.09 26.97 -33.19
C GLN A 515 -49.12 27.14 -34.31
N CYS A 516 -48.80 27.89 -35.38
CA CYS A 516 -49.68 28.03 -36.53
C CYS A 516 -49.98 26.69 -37.19
N TYR A 517 -48.96 25.84 -37.35
CA TYR A 517 -49.06 24.50 -37.90
C TYR A 517 -49.85 23.56 -36.99
N GLU A 518 -49.62 23.60 -35.67
CA GLU A 518 -50.36 22.79 -34.69
C GLU A 518 -51.86 23.12 -34.67
N LEU A 519 -52.23 24.39 -34.82
CA LEU A 519 -53.63 24.83 -34.91
C LEU A 519 -54.29 24.42 -36.26
N GLY A 520 -53.54 23.97 -37.26
CA GLY A 520 -54.04 23.68 -38.59
C GLY A 520 -52.91 23.40 -39.58
N ALA A 521 -52.63 22.13 -39.78
CA ALA A 521 -51.57 21.66 -40.67
C ALA A 521 -51.82 22.15 -42.11
N ASN A 522 -50.83 22.83 -42.66
CA ASN A 522 -50.83 23.32 -44.04
C ASN A 522 -49.42 23.19 -44.62
N ARG A 523 -49.34 22.67 -45.85
CA ARG A 523 -48.10 22.50 -46.62
C ARG A 523 -47.29 23.79 -46.76
N GLU A 524 -47.95 24.94 -46.95
CA GLU A 524 -47.28 26.25 -47.06
C GLU A 524 -46.61 26.65 -45.75
N ILE A 525 -47.30 26.47 -44.61
CA ILE A 525 -46.75 26.74 -43.29
C ILE A 525 -45.55 25.81 -42.99
N LEU A 526 -45.66 24.52 -43.31
CA LEU A 526 -44.55 23.58 -43.17
C LEU A 526 -43.35 23.97 -44.05
N THR A 527 -43.60 24.42 -45.28
CA THR A 527 -42.56 24.92 -46.18
C THR A 527 -41.83 26.12 -45.58
N SER A 528 -42.56 27.07 -44.99
CA SER A 528 -41.96 28.23 -44.32
C SER A 528 -41.19 27.85 -43.05
N ILE A 529 -41.70 26.91 -42.24
CA ILE A 529 -40.97 26.37 -41.07
C ILE A 529 -39.61 25.82 -41.50
N VAL A 530 -39.61 24.94 -42.50
CA VAL A 530 -38.41 24.25 -42.98
C VAL A 530 -37.45 25.22 -43.65
N THR A 531 -37.95 26.18 -44.42
CA THR A 531 -37.13 27.25 -45.03
C THR A 531 -36.44 28.10 -43.96
N HIS A 532 -37.16 28.47 -42.90
CA HIS A 532 -36.61 29.26 -41.79
C HIS A 532 -35.52 28.50 -41.03
N LEU A 533 -35.74 27.21 -40.77
CA LEU A 533 -34.74 26.32 -40.16
C LEU A 533 -33.48 26.17 -41.03
N MET A 534 -33.63 25.95 -42.34
CA MET A 534 -32.48 25.81 -43.25
C MET A 534 -31.67 27.10 -43.38
N ARG A 535 -32.31 28.27 -43.33
CA ARG A 535 -31.61 29.58 -43.33
C ARG A 535 -30.80 29.79 -42.06
N GLY A 536 -31.29 29.29 -40.93
CA GLY A 536 -30.57 29.27 -39.66
C GLY A 536 -29.48 28.21 -39.55
N ASN A 537 -29.31 27.35 -40.56
CA ASN A 537 -28.50 26.13 -40.46
C ASN A 537 -28.87 25.29 -39.22
N CYS A 538 -30.17 25.26 -38.88
CA CYS A 538 -30.68 24.57 -37.70
C CYS A 538 -30.64 23.06 -37.92
N ILE A 539 -29.61 22.43 -37.37
CA ILE A 539 -29.33 21.00 -37.43
C ILE A 539 -29.45 20.44 -36.01
N GLY A 540 -30.09 19.27 -35.86
CA GLY A 540 -30.26 18.60 -34.58
C GLY A 540 -31.57 17.83 -34.47
N THR A 541 -31.60 16.85 -33.57
CA THR A 541 -32.74 15.92 -33.40
C THR A 541 -34.04 16.63 -33.04
N GLN A 542 -33.96 17.77 -32.35
CA GLN A 542 -35.11 18.61 -32.03
C GLN A 542 -35.83 19.20 -33.27
N PHE A 543 -35.11 19.34 -34.38
CA PHE A 543 -35.65 19.85 -35.65
C PHE A 543 -36.05 18.74 -36.62
N PHE A 544 -35.63 17.50 -36.37
CA PHE A 544 -35.83 16.35 -37.25
C PHE A 544 -37.30 16.16 -37.64
N LYS A 545 -38.23 16.34 -36.70
CA LYS A 545 -39.67 16.21 -36.95
C LYS A 545 -40.17 17.07 -38.12
N TRP A 546 -39.59 18.26 -38.32
CA TRP A 546 -40.00 19.18 -39.38
C TRP A 546 -39.42 18.78 -40.73
N TYR A 547 -38.14 18.40 -40.77
CA TYR A 547 -37.52 17.87 -41.98
C TYR A 547 -38.16 16.55 -42.41
N SER A 548 -38.49 15.66 -41.47
CA SER A 548 -39.21 14.41 -41.76
C SER A 548 -40.59 14.67 -42.38
N ALA A 549 -41.39 15.54 -41.75
CA ALA A 549 -42.70 15.91 -42.29
C ALA A 549 -42.60 16.53 -43.70
N ALA A 550 -41.57 17.33 -43.98
CA ALA A 550 -41.36 17.92 -45.30
C ALA A 550 -40.98 16.88 -46.37
N VAL A 551 -40.21 15.86 -46.00
CA VAL A 551 -39.88 14.72 -46.88
C VAL A 551 -41.10 13.86 -47.14
N GLU A 552 -41.91 13.57 -46.11
CA GLU A 552 -43.16 12.80 -46.22
C GLU A 552 -44.20 13.50 -47.12
N GLU A 553 -44.30 14.84 -47.05
CA GLU A 553 -45.17 15.67 -47.92
C GLU A 553 -44.58 15.93 -49.33
N GLU A 554 -43.45 15.29 -49.66
CA GLU A 554 -42.73 15.44 -50.93
C GLU A 554 -42.46 16.92 -51.31
N ILE A 555 -42.07 17.75 -50.34
CA ILE A 555 -41.72 19.14 -50.57
C ILE A 555 -40.41 19.21 -51.37
N ARG A 556 -40.46 19.85 -52.54
CA ARG A 556 -39.28 20.01 -53.41
C ARG A 556 -38.47 21.23 -52.99
N MET A 557 -37.46 21.00 -52.17
CA MET A 557 -36.53 22.04 -51.70
C MET A 557 -35.08 21.57 -51.87
N ALA A 558 -34.20 22.47 -52.29
CA ALA A 558 -32.78 22.16 -52.43
C ALA A 558 -32.17 21.87 -51.05
N ARG A 559 -31.31 20.86 -50.97
CA ARG A 559 -30.62 20.42 -49.74
C ARG A 559 -31.50 19.84 -48.63
N LEU A 560 -32.79 19.57 -48.90
CA LEU A 560 -33.71 19.03 -47.88
C LEU A 560 -33.27 17.68 -47.33
N TYR A 561 -32.80 16.79 -48.19
CA TYR A 561 -32.37 15.45 -47.77
C TYR A 561 -31.07 15.49 -46.97
N GLU A 562 -30.19 16.46 -47.22
CA GLU A 562 -28.99 16.72 -46.42
C GLU A 562 -29.37 17.18 -45.01
N TYR A 563 -30.25 18.17 -44.85
CA TYR A 563 -30.70 18.62 -43.53
C TYR A 563 -31.49 17.54 -42.78
N TYR A 564 -32.26 16.72 -43.49
CA TYR A 564 -32.90 15.53 -42.93
C TYR A 564 -31.86 14.58 -42.34
N MET A 565 -30.83 14.21 -43.12
CA MET A 565 -29.79 13.28 -42.67
C MET A 565 -28.91 13.85 -41.55
N MET A 566 -28.60 15.15 -41.59
CA MET A 566 -27.81 15.83 -40.55
C MET A 566 -28.58 16.01 -39.24
N SER A 567 -29.92 16.01 -39.30
CA SER A 567 -30.78 16.18 -38.11
C SER A 567 -31.33 14.85 -37.58
N ALA A 568 -31.20 13.76 -38.32
CA ALA A 568 -31.60 12.43 -37.87
C ALA A 568 -30.75 11.97 -36.68
N ASP A 569 -31.37 11.28 -35.73
CA ASP A 569 -30.60 10.60 -34.70
C ASP A 569 -29.87 9.40 -35.32
N ARG A 570 -28.55 9.47 -35.33
CA ARG A 570 -27.68 8.47 -35.96
C ARG A 570 -27.57 7.18 -35.14
N ASN A 571 -27.99 7.21 -33.88
CA ASN A 571 -28.00 6.06 -32.98
C ASN A 571 -29.33 5.29 -33.07
N GLU A 572 -30.39 5.91 -33.57
CA GLU A 572 -31.67 5.25 -33.80
C GLU A 572 -31.76 4.59 -35.18
N ASP A 573 -32.32 3.39 -35.23
CA ASP A 573 -32.60 2.69 -36.49
C ASP A 573 -33.89 3.21 -37.14
N ILE A 574 -33.85 4.48 -37.57
CA ILE A 574 -34.95 5.12 -38.30
C ILE A 574 -34.95 4.58 -39.73
N ARG A 575 -36.09 4.06 -40.19
CA ARG A 575 -36.23 3.61 -41.58
C ARG A 575 -36.15 4.82 -42.53
N LEU A 576 -35.08 4.91 -43.31
CA LEU A 576 -34.89 6.02 -44.26
C LEU A 576 -35.87 5.90 -45.45
N PRO A 577 -36.57 6.99 -45.82
CA PRO A 577 -37.46 6.99 -46.98
C PRO A 577 -36.72 6.69 -48.28
N ARG A 578 -37.33 5.92 -49.19
CA ARG A 578 -36.71 5.51 -50.47
C ARG A 578 -36.23 6.70 -51.31
N ILE A 579 -36.91 7.84 -51.24
CA ILE A 579 -36.53 9.06 -51.95
C ILE A 579 -35.22 9.67 -51.45
N VAL A 580 -34.94 9.54 -50.13
CA VAL A 580 -33.69 9.97 -49.50
C VAL A 580 -32.55 9.04 -49.92
N LEU A 581 -32.77 7.72 -49.86
CA LEU A 581 -31.78 6.74 -50.30
C LEU A 581 -31.39 6.93 -51.77
N MET A 582 -32.38 7.13 -52.64
CA MET A 582 -32.15 7.36 -54.07
C MET A 582 -31.38 8.66 -54.36
N TYR A 583 -31.59 9.71 -53.55
CA TYR A 583 -30.86 10.96 -53.69
C TYR A 583 -29.34 10.76 -53.48
N PHE A 584 -28.96 10.06 -52.41
CA PHE A 584 -27.55 9.83 -52.07
C PHE A 584 -26.88 8.73 -52.90
N ALA A 585 -27.65 7.86 -53.58
CA ALA A 585 -27.09 6.89 -54.53
C ALA A 585 -26.39 7.57 -55.72
N TYR A 586 -26.82 8.78 -56.11
CA TYR A 586 -26.25 9.52 -57.24
C TYR A 586 -25.28 10.66 -56.84
N ARG A 587 -25.37 11.16 -55.60
CA ARG A 587 -24.52 12.24 -55.06
C ARG A 587 -24.19 12.00 -53.59
N SER A 588 -22.98 11.55 -53.29
CA SER A 588 -22.46 11.50 -51.92
C SER A 588 -21.64 12.76 -51.61
N GLY A 589 -22.25 13.72 -50.91
CA GLY A 589 -21.58 14.90 -50.37
C GLY A 589 -21.68 14.97 -48.83
N LEU A 590 -21.92 13.84 -48.19
CA LEU A 590 -22.10 13.70 -46.75
C LEU A 590 -20.74 13.57 -46.04
N ASP A 591 -20.68 14.02 -44.79
CA ASP A 591 -19.55 13.75 -43.90
C ASP A 591 -19.48 12.27 -43.51
N THR A 592 -18.32 11.82 -43.00
CA THR A 592 -18.07 10.41 -42.66
C THR A 592 -19.12 9.82 -41.71
N PRO A 593 -19.50 10.47 -40.59
CA PRO A 593 -20.49 9.91 -39.66
C PRO A 593 -21.88 9.75 -40.30
N THR A 594 -22.32 10.71 -41.12
CA THR A 594 -23.62 10.62 -41.81
C THR A 594 -23.59 9.57 -42.92
N SER A 595 -22.44 9.39 -43.59
CA SER A 595 -22.24 8.32 -44.57
C SER A 595 -22.28 6.94 -43.92
N ALA A 596 -21.63 6.78 -42.76
CA ALA A 596 -21.69 5.55 -41.97
C ALA A 596 -23.13 5.21 -41.57
N TYR A 597 -23.90 6.20 -41.09
CA TYR A 597 -25.32 6.03 -40.76
C TYR A 597 -26.16 5.61 -41.99
N LEU A 598 -26.02 6.31 -43.12
CA LEU A 598 -26.71 5.97 -44.37
C LEU A 598 -26.43 4.52 -44.79
N TYR A 599 -25.15 4.14 -44.83
CA TYR A 599 -24.73 2.82 -45.28
C TYR A 599 -25.16 1.71 -44.30
N ALA A 600 -25.04 1.95 -42.99
CA ALA A 600 -25.55 1.02 -41.99
C ALA A 600 -27.07 0.83 -42.12
N ASN A 601 -27.83 1.90 -42.37
CA ASN A 601 -29.28 1.83 -42.58
C ASN A 601 -29.64 0.99 -43.82
N VAL A 602 -28.98 1.23 -44.96
CA VAL A 602 -29.16 0.43 -46.19
C VAL A 602 -28.86 -1.05 -45.94
N CYS A 603 -27.83 -1.36 -45.15
CA CYS A 603 -27.50 -2.73 -44.76
C CYS A 603 -28.47 -3.37 -43.76
N ARG A 604 -29.03 -2.61 -42.80
CA ARG A 604 -30.04 -3.11 -41.83
C ARG A 604 -31.36 -3.47 -42.53
N HIS A 605 -31.77 -2.64 -43.49
CA HIS A 605 -33.03 -2.79 -44.23
C HIS A 605 -32.86 -3.43 -45.61
N LYS A 606 -31.81 -4.25 -45.80
CA LYS A 606 -31.45 -4.86 -47.10
C LYS A 606 -32.62 -5.62 -47.74
N ASP A 607 -33.34 -6.44 -46.96
CA ASP A 607 -34.43 -7.28 -47.46
C ASP A 607 -35.60 -6.46 -48.04
N GLU A 608 -35.73 -5.19 -47.63
CA GLU A 608 -36.80 -4.29 -48.06
C GLU A 608 -36.41 -3.40 -49.25
N TYR A 609 -35.11 -3.23 -49.49
CA TYR A 609 -34.54 -2.31 -50.48
C TYR A 609 -33.46 -2.98 -51.34
N ASP A 610 -33.66 -4.24 -51.73
CA ASP A 610 -32.64 -5.04 -52.44
C ASP A 610 -32.13 -4.35 -53.73
N ASP A 611 -33.03 -3.72 -54.50
CA ASP A 611 -32.71 -2.98 -55.73
C ASP A 611 -31.89 -1.69 -55.49
N VAL A 612 -32.03 -1.10 -54.30
CA VAL A 612 -31.26 0.07 -53.88
C VAL A 612 -29.93 -0.37 -53.28
N TYR A 613 -29.92 -1.47 -52.51
CA TYR A 613 -28.72 -2.04 -51.91
C TYR A 613 -27.67 -2.42 -52.98
N GLU A 614 -28.09 -3.05 -54.09
CA GLU A 614 -27.18 -3.39 -55.20
C GLU A 614 -26.40 -2.17 -55.75
N GLN A 615 -27.00 -0.98 -55.71
CA GLN A 615 -26.34 0.26 -56.17
C GLN A 615 -25.32 0.79 -55.16
N PHE A 616 -25.57 0.57 -53.86
CA PHE A 616 -24.68 1.01 -52.78
C PHE A 616 -23.59 0.00 -52.44
N GLU A 617 -23.78 -1.30 -52.69
CA GLU A 617 -22.92 -2.37 -52.21
C GLU A 617 -21.41 -2.15 -52.47
N PRO A 618 -20.96 -1.77 -53.69
CA PRO A 618 -19.53 -1.51 -53.92
C PRO A 618 -19.00 -0.36 -53.07
N ALA A 619 -19.75 0.74 -52.98
CA ALA A 619 -19.36 1.93 -52.24
C ALA A 619 -19.36 1.71 -50.72
N ILE A 620 -20.33 0.95 -50.20
CA ILE A 620 -20.39 0.60 -48.77
C ILE A 620 -19.15 -0.22 -48.38
N LYS A 621 -18.77 -1.19 -49.22
CA LYS A 621 -17.63 -2.07 -48.92
C LYS A 621 -16.32 -1.30 -48.95
N GLU A 622 -16.08 -0.51 -50.00
CA GLU A 622 -14.88 0.34 -50.11
C GLU A 622 -14.79 1.34 -48.95
N PHE A 623 -15.90 1.99 -48.60
CA PHE A 623 -15.98 2.89 -47.45
C PHE A 623 -15.64 2.18 -46.14
N ALA A 624 -16.22 1.01 -45.87
CA ALA A 624 -15.95 0.26 -44.65
C ALA A 624 -14.47 -0.17 -44.56
N GLU A 625 -13.86 -0.61 -45.66
CA GLU A 625 -12.44 -0.96 -45.72
C GLU A 625 -11.53 0.26 -45.47
N GLU A 626 -11.84 1.40 -46.08
CA GLU A 626 -11.09 2.66 -45.89
C GLU A 626 -11.21 3.19 -44.46
N GLN A 627 -12.42 3.20 -43.89
CA GLN A 627 -12.62 3.68 -42.52
C GLN A 627 -11.94 2.77 -41.49
N LEU A 628 -11.93 1.45 -41.70
CA LEU A 628 -11.21 0.52 -40.83
C LEU A 628 -9.71 0.79 -40.86
N LYS A 629 -9.12 0.99 -42.04
CA LYS A 629 -7.71 1.39 -42.20
C LYS A 629 -7.38 2.71 -41.49
N ASN A 630 -8.32 3.65 -41.50
CA ASN A 630 -8.19 4.93 -40.84
C ASN A 630 -8.46 4.87 -39.31
N ARG A 631 -8.72 3.68 -38.74
CA ARG A 631 -9.04 3.49 -37.31
C ARG A 631 -10.25 4.29 -36.83
N ALA A 632 -11.21 4.54 -37.71
CA ALA A 632 -12.45 5.23 -37.33
C ALA A 632 -13.43 4.26 -36.67
N ILE A 633 -14.18 4.71 -35.66
CA ILE A 633 -15.17 3.88 -35.00
C ILE A 633 -16.37 4.68 -34.47
N ASP A 634 -17.57 4.18 -34.77
CA ASP A 634 -18.86 4.56 -34.20
C ASP A 634 -19.81 3.34 -34.29
N GLU A 635 -21.05 3.41 -33.78
CA GLU A 635 -21.97 2.26 -33.82
C GLU A 635 -22.35 1.81 -35.23
N ASN A 636 -22.41 2.72 -36.18
CA ASN A 636 -22.77 2.41 -37.56
C ASN A 636 -21.58 1.75 -38.27
N LEU A 637 -20.36 2.27 -38.09
CA LEU A 637 -19.12 1.66 -38.56
C LEU A 637 -18.91 0.28 -37.93
N ALA A 638 -19.15 0.13 -36.63
CA ALA A 638 -19.04 -1.16 -35.94
C ALA A 638 -19.98 -2.21 -36.54
N TYR A 639 -21.22 -1.83 -36.84
CA TYR A 639 -22.17 -2.68 -37.54
C TYR A 639 -21.67 -3.06 -38.94
N LEU A 640 -21.16 -2.10 -39.71
CA LEU A 640 -20.62 -2.35 -41.05
C LEU A 640 -19.42 -3.29 -41.02
N TYR A 641 -18.46 -3.08 -40.11
CA TYR A 641 -17.29 -3.94 -39.95
C TYR A 641 -17.70 -5.37 -39.61
N GLY A 642 -18.57 -5.55 -38.61
CA GLY A 642 -19.02 -6.89 -38.19
C GLY A 642 -19.88 -7.61 -39.23
N LYS A 643 -20.61 -6.87 -40.08
CA LYS A 643 -21.51 -7.45 -41.09
C LYS A 643 -20.82 -7.76 -42.42
N LEU A 644 -19.89 -6.91 -42.86
CA LEU A 644 -19.35 -6.94 -44.22
C LEU A 644 -17.90 -7.40 -44.31
N LEU A 645 -17.11 -7.16 -43.26
CA LEU A 645 -15.68 -7.41 -43.29
C LEU A 645 -15.32 -8.71 -42.55
N LYS A 646 -14.18 -9.27 -42.94
CA LYS A 646 -13.50 -10.34 -42.19
C LYS A 646 -12.04 -9.95 -41.99
N PRO A 647 -11.75 -9.02 -41.06
CA PRO A 647 -10.45 -8.34 -40.99
C PRO A 647 -9.24 -9.28 -40.91
N TYR A 648 -9.35 -10.36 -40.12
CA TYR A 648 -8.29 -11.38 -39.97
C TYR A 648 -8.04 -12.27 -41.21
N GLU A 649 -8.88 -12.19 -42.25
CA GLU A 649 -8.69 -12.86 -43.55
C GLU A 649 -8.20 -11.87 -44.64
N MET A 650 -8.22 -10.56 -44.36
CA MET A 650 -7.94 -9.49 -45.34
C MET A 650 -6.48 -9.03 -45.35
N GLY A 651 -5.68 -9.44 -44.37
CA GLY A 651 -4.26 -9.12 -44.20
C GLY A 651 -3.94 -8.47 -42.85
N ASP A 652 -2.66 -8.45 -42.50
CA ASP A 652 -2.19 -8.07 -41.15
C ASP A 652 -2.54 -6.61 -40.79
N GLU A 653 -2.50 -5.69 -41.77
CA GLU A 653 -2.86 -4.28 -41.58
C GLU A 653 -4.32 -4.11 -41.10
N TYR A 654 -5.27 -4.85 -41.68
CA TYR A 654 -6.68 -4.79 -41.30
C TYR A 654 -6.94 -5.53 -39.98
N ALA A 655 -6.24 -6.64 -39.74
CA ALA A 655 -6.31 -7.38 -38.49
C ALA A 655 -5.85 -6.53 -37.30
N ALA A 656 -4.73 -5.80 -37.47
CA ALA A 656 -4.20 -4.88 -36.46
C ALA A 656 -5.19 -3.74 -36.18
N ALA A 657 -5.68 -3.06 -37.21
CA ALA A 657 -6.64 -1.95 -37.05
C ALA A 657 -7.94 -2.40 -36.36
N TYR A 658 -8.48 -3.58 -36.72
CA TYR A 658 -9.67 -4.10 -36.06
C TYR A 658 -9.44 -4.48 -34.59
N THR A 659 -8.26 -5.02 -34.29
CA THR A 659 -7.88 -5.41 -32.90
C THR A 659 -7.73 -4.18 -32.01
N GLU A 660 -7.14 -3.09 -32.51
CA GLU A 660 -7.01 -1.81 -31.80
C GLU A 660 -8.39 -1.23 -31.44
N LEU A 661 -9.35 -1.32 -32.36
CA LEU A 661 -10.72 -0.80 -32.13
C LEU A 661 -11.59 -1.72 -31.27
N LEU A 662 -11.23 -3.00 -31.12
CA LEU A 662 -12.04 -4.01 -30.42
C LEU A 662 -12.38 -3.60 -28.98
N PHE A 663 -11.45 -2.89 -28.34
CA PHE A 663 -11.53 -2.48 -26.95
C PHE A 663 -12.21 -1.11 -26.76
N MET A 664 -12.69 -0.48 -27.84
CA MET A 664 -13.30 0.84 -27.78
C MET A 664 -14.69 0.79 -27.12
N GLU A 665 -14.82 1.53 -26.04
CA GLU A 665 -16.07 1.76 -25.31
C GLU A 665 -16.47 3.24 -25.39
N ARG A 666 -17.76 3.52 -25.53
CA ARG A 666 -18.30 4.87 -25.30
C ARG A 666 -18.56 5.04 -23.81
N PHE A 667 -18.00 6.11 -23.27
CA PHE A 667 -18.29 6.63 -21.95
C PHE A 667 -19.19 7.85 -22.10
N THR A 668 -20.34 7.81 -21.44
CA THR A 668 -21.23 8.97 -21.31
C THR A 668 -21.28 9.35 -19.82
N VAL A 669 -20.86 10.58 -19.51
CA VAL A 669 -20.70 11.09 -18.15
C VAL A 669 -21.82 12.09 -17.87
N THR A 670 -22.59 11.84 -16.81
CA THR A 670 -23.73 12.68 -16.41
C THR A 670 -23.32 13.87 -15.55
N ARG A 671 -22.13 13.80 -14.94
CA ARG A 671 -21.58 14.82 -14.05
C ARG A 671 -20.95 15.97 -14.87
N PRO A 672 -21.46 17.21 -14.76
CA PRO A 672 -21.09 18.31 -15.67
C PRO A 672 -19.75 18.99 -15.36
N ASP A 673 -19.21 18.82 -14.15
CA ASP A 673 -17.92 19.37 -13.71
C ASP A 673 -16.73 18.45 -14.01
N THR A 674 -16.96 17.30 -14.66
CA THR A 674 -15.91 16.38 -15.09
C THR A 674 -15.30 16.82 -16.42
N GLU A 675 -13.97 16.89 -16.49
CA GLU A 675 -13.23 17.21 -17.72
C GLU A 675 -12.62 15.97 -18.38
N SER A 676 -12.26 14.96 -17.60
CA SER A 676 -11.59 13.76 -18.10
C SER A 676 -12.02 12.47 -17.38
N VAL A 677 -11.85 11.35 -18.08
CA VAL A 677 -11.96 9.99 -17.55
C VAL A 677 -10.54 9.43 -17.42
N VAL A 678 -10.22 8.93 -16.24
CA VAL A 678 -8.90 8.35 -15.93
C VAL A 678 -9.04 6.85 -15.74
N LEU A 679 -8.28 6.08 -16.51
CA LEU A 679 -8.18 4.63 -16.37
C LEU A 679 -6.90 4.29 -15.61
N VAL A 680 -7.05 3.54 -14.52
CA VAL A 680 -5.93 3.03 -13.74
C VAL A 680 -5.99 1.51 -13.74
N TYR A 681 -4.96 0.90 -14.32
CA TYR A 681 -4.81 -0.54 -14.39
C TYR A 681 -3.92 -1.00 -13.25
N ASP A 682 -4.32 -2.09 -12.58
CA ASP A 682 -3.59 -2.65 -11.42
C ASP A 682 -2.13 -2.94 -11.76
N HIS A 683 -1.88 -3.39 -12.98
CA HIS A 683 -0.59 -3.92 -13.41
C HIS A 683 0.24 -2.97 -14.27
N LEU A 684 -0.26 -1.77 -14.61
CA LEU A 684 0.48 -0.76 -15.38
C LEU A 684 1.00 0.36 -14.47
N LYS A 685 2.16 0.95 -14.80
CA LYS A 685 2.79 2.05 -14.05
C LYS A 685 2.11 3.40 -14.28
N GLU A 686 1.61 3.62 -15.48
CA GLU A 686 0.98 4.87 -15.88
C GLU A 686 -0.54 4.74 -15.86
N GLU A 687 -1.18 5.88 -15.63
CA GLU A 687 -2.61 6.07 -15.80
C GLU A 687 -2.90 6.65 -17.18
N PHE A 688 -4.10 6.39 -17.69
CA PHE A 688 -4.52 6.87 -18.99
C PHE A 688 -5.64 7.89 -18.82
N ILE A 689 -5.38 9.14 -19.20
CA ILE A 689 -6.32 10.26 -19.05
C ILE A 689 -6.92 10.59 -20.41
N TYR A 690 -8.25 10.56 -20.50
CA TYR A 690 -9.01 10.83 -21.73
C TYR A 690 -9.95 12.02 -21.52
N PRO A 691 -9.81 13.12 -22.30
CA PRO A 691 -10.69 14.27 -22.17
C PRO A 691 -12.11 13.96 -22.67
N LEU A 692 -13.11 14.51 -21.99
CA LEU A 692 -14.51 14.45 -22.37
C LEU A 692 -14.86 15.59 -23.34
N PHE A 693 -15.64 15.27 -24.37
CA PHE A 693 -16.24 16.25 -25.27
C PHE A 693 -17.75 16.17 -25.14
N MET A 694 -18.39 17.26 -24.68
CA MET A 694 -19.85 17.32 -24.43
C MET A 694 -20.35 16.19 -23.50
N GLY A 695 -19.53 15.78 -22.53
CA GLY A 695 -19.85 14.69 -21.60
C GLY A 695 -19.61 13.28 -22.16
N GLU A 696 -19.00 13.13 -23.34
CA GLU A 696 -18.72 11.81 -23.94
C GLU A 696 -17.25 11.63 -24.33
N ALA A 697 -16.77 10.39 -24.28
CA ALA A 697 -15.48 9.98 -24.84
C ALA A 697 -15.55 8.54 -25.39
N LEU A 698 -14.76 8.29 -26.44
CA LEU A 698 -14.48 6.93 -26.93
C LEU A 698 -13.11 6.51 -26.39
N ILE A 699 -13.10 5.51 -25.53
CA ILE A 699 -11.92 5.13 -24.75
C ILE A 699 -11.63 3.65 -24.99
N PRO A 700 -10.39 3.28 -25.35
CA PRO A 700 -9.99 1.88 -25.39
C PRO A 700 -9.83 1.35 -23.96
N VAL A 701 -10.68 0.40 -23.58
CA VAL A 701 -10.66 -0.26 -22.27
C VAL A 701 -10.17 -1.68 -22.45
N PHE A 702 -8.99 -1.95 -21.90
CA PHE A 702 -8.32 -3.24 -22.02
C PHE A 702 -8.72 -4.17 -20.87
N GLY A 703 -9.13 -5.39 -21.17
CA GLY A 703 -9.46 -6.35 -20.12
C GLY A 703 -10.56 -5.89 -19.14
N SER A 704 -10.47 -6.38 -17.91
CA SER A 704 -11.41 -6.18 -16.81
C SER A 704 -10.76 -5.61 -15.54
N ASN A 705 -9.43 -5.73 -15.39
CA ASN A 705 -8.69 -5.23 -14.23
C ASN A 705 -8.33 -3.73 -14.38
N VAL A 706 -9.37 -2.92 -14.55
CA VAL A 706 -9.27 -1.47 -14.72
C VAL A 706 -10.25 -0.75 -13.79
N THR A 707 -9.72 0.20 -13.03
CA THR A 707 -10.55 1.11 -12.23
C THR A 707 -10.74 2.41 -13.00
N VAL A 708 -11.99 2.87 -13.09
CA VAL A 708 -12.35 4.11 -13.79
C VAL A 708 -12.58 5.22 -12.79
N TRP A 709 -11.92 6.35 -13.01
CA TRP A 709 -12.06 7.57 -12.23
C TRP A 709 -12.53 8.73 -13.10
N LEU A 710 -13.27 9.65 -12.49
CA LEU A 710 -13.66 10.91 -13.10
C LEU A 710 -12.82 12.03 -12.50
N GLU A 711 -12.26 12.90 -13.32
CA GLU A 711 -11.39 13.99 -12.87
C GLU A 711 -11.96 15.36 -13.30
N ASP A 712 -11.94 16.31 -12.37
CA ASP A 712 -12.36 17.69 -12.59
C ASP A 712 -11.17 18.63 -12.90
N SER A 713 -11.47 19.90 -13.20
CA SER A 713 -10.47 20.92 -13.54
C SER A 713 -9.46 21.23 -12.42
N GLU A 714 -9.76 20.86 -11.17
CA GLU A 714 -8.88 21.05 -10.01
C GLU A 714 -7.98 19.82 -9.77
N GLY A 715 -8.07 18.78 -10.61
CA GLY A 715 -7.35 17.51 -10.44
C GLY A 715 -7.91 16.64 -9.31
N CYS A 716 -9.13 16.91 -8.85
CA CYS A 716 -9.81 16.05 -7.88
C CYS A 716 -10.48 14.88 -8.59
N ARG A 717 -10.30 13.68 -8.03
CA ARG A 717 -10.78 12.43 -8.65
C ARG A 717 -11.91 11.80 -7.86
N TYR A 718 -12.86 11.23 -8.58
CA TYR A 718 -14.09 10.65 -8.04
C TYR A 718 -14.33 9.25 -8.62
N VAL A 719 -15.00 8.39 -7.87
CA VAL A 719 -15.45 7.08 -8.36
C VAL A 719 -16.50 7.27 -9.45
N ALA A 720 -16.36 6.53 -10.56
CA ALA A 720 -17.20 6.67 -11.75
C ALA A 720 -18.64 6.11 -11.61
N ASP A 721 -18.86 5.15 -10.70
CA ASP A 721 -19.95 4.16 -10.80
C ASP A 721 -21.36 4.71 -11.09
N ASP A 722 -21.84 5.71 -10.32
CA ASP A 722 -23.21 6.22 -10.50
C ASP A 722 -23.33 7.31 -11.58
N HIS A 723 -22.21 7.77 -12.13
CA HIS A 723 -22.16 8.92 -13.04
C HIS A 723 -21.73 8.58 -14.47
N ILE A 724 -21.41 7.32 -14.75
CA ILE A 724 -20.94 6.84 -16.04
C ILE A 724 -21.89 5.79 -16.64
N GLU A 725 -22.18 5.92 -17.93
CA GLU A 725 -22.70 4.85 -18.77
C GLU A 725 -21.60 4.35 -19.71
N ARG A 726 -21.38 3.03 -19.73
CA ARG A 726 -20.39 2.36 -20.60
C ARG A 726 -21.07 1.49 -21.64
N LYS A 727 -20.73 1.69 -22.90
CA LYS A 727 -21.25 0.91 -24.02
C LYS A 727 -20.13 0.42 -24.93
N LYS A 728 -19.97 -0.90 -25.04
CA LYS A 728 -19.08 -1.51 -26.03
C LYS A 728 -19.59 -1.23 -27.44
N ILE A 729 -18.73 -0.67 -28.28
CA ILE A 729 -19.11 -0.28 -29.65
C ILE A 729 -19.02 -1.46 -30.60
N LEU A 730 -17.91 -2.21 -30.55
CA LEU A 730 -17.73 -3.44 -31.32
C LEU A 730 -18.22 -4.65 -30.51
N ASN A 731 -19.38 -5.18 -30.88
CA ASN A 731 -19.88 -6.45 -30.33
C ASN A 731 -19.24 -7.63 -31.07
N ALA A 732 -18.28 -8.27 -30.40
CA ALA A 732 -17.38 -9.21 -31.04
C ALA A 732 -18.00 -10.59 -31.33
N ARG A 733 -17.66 -11.14 -32.52
CA ARG A 733 -17.40 -12.57 -32.72
C ARG A 733 -15.88 -12.81 -32.71
N PHE A 734 -15.19 -12.28 -31.71
CA PHE A 734 -13.74 -12.39 -31.58
C PHE A 734 -13.38 -13.74 -30.93
N LYS A 735 -12.35 -14.39 -31.45
CA LYS A 735 -11.74 -15.59 -30.86
C LYS A 735 -10.28 -15.28 -30.53
N PRO A 736 -9.78 -15.71 -29.35
CA PRO A 736 -8.38 -15.50 -28.96
C PRO A 736 -7.36 -16.00 -29.99
N GLU A 737 -7.68 -17.10 -30.70
CA GLU A 737 -6.89 -17.69 -31.81
C GLU A 737 -6.53 -16.71 -32.95
N TYR A 738 -7.17 -15.54 -33.03
CA TYR A 738 -6.86 -14.51 -34.02
C TYR A 738 -5.67 -13.64 -33.65
N LEU A 739 -5.27 -13.59 -32.38
CA LEU A 739 -4.14 -12.79 -31.91
C LEU A 739 -2.79 -13.37 -32.34
N ASP A 740 -2.70 -14.69 -32.51
CA ASP A 740 -1.50 -15.41 -32.99
C ASP A 740 -1.05 -14.98 -34.40
N LYS A 741 -1.91 -14.29 -35.15
CA LYS A 741 -1.65 -13.84 -36.52
C LYS A 741 -1.07 -12.43 -36.59
N ILE A 742 -0.94 -11.73 -35.47
CA ILE A 742 -0.46 -10.35 -35.44
C ILE A 742 1.07 -10.37 -35.19
N GLU A 743 1.86 -9.81 -36.11
CA GLU A 743 3.34 -9.76 -35.97
C GLU A 743 3.79 -8.88 -34.78
N ILE A 744 3.06 -7.81 -34.49
CA ILE A 744 3.35 -6.86 -33.41
C ILE A 744 2.12 -6.73 -32.52
N PRO A 745 2.11 -7.34 -31.32
CA PRO A 745 0.97 -7.27 -30.43
C PRO A 745 0.76 -5.85 -29.89
N GLU A 746 -0.51 -5.51 -29.65
CA GLU A 746 -0.95 -4.23 -29.10
C GLU A 746 -1.22 -4.41 -27.60
N LEU A 747 -0.94 -3.38 -26.79
CA LEU A 747 -0.97 -3.50 -25.32
C LEU A 747 -2.33 -4.04 -24.82
N GLY A 748 -3.42 -3.55 -25.39
CA GLY A 748 -4.77 -3.99 -25.06
C GLY A 748 -5.05 -5.45 -25.34
N SER A 749 -4.62 -5.93 -26.51
CA SER A 749 -4.80 -7.33 -26.88
C SER A 749 -3.98 -8.30 -26.03
N VAL A 750 -2.80 -7.86 -25.57
CA VAL A 750 -1.94 -8.63 -24.67
C VAL A 750 -2.52 -8.68 -23.26
N LEU A 751 -3.00 -7.55 -22.75
CA LEU A 751 -3.67 -7.48 -21.44
C LEU A 751 -4.92 -8.36 -21.42
N TYR A 752 -5.76 -8.26 -22.46
CA TYR A 752 -6.94 -9.12 -22.60
C TYR A 752 -6.58 -10.61 -22.60
N SER A 753 -5.51 -11.01 -23.27
CA SER A 753 -5.03 -12.40 -23.28
C SER A 753 -4.43 -12.85 -21.94
N SER A 754 -3.80 -11.93 -21.20
CA SER A 754 -3.21 -12.21 -19.89
C SER A 754 -4.26 -12.44 -18.80
N GLU A 755 -5.46 -11.87 -18.96
CA GLU A 755 -6.56 -11.90 -17.98
C GLU A 755 -7.56 -13.05 -18.20
N LEU A 756 -7.32 -13.95 -19.16
CA LEU A 756 -8.18 -15.11 -19.41
C LEU A 756 -8.17 -16.18 -18.30
N GLY A 757 -7.46 -15.95 -17.18
CA GLY A 757 -7.42 -16.82 -16.00
C GLY A 757 -7.50 -16.05 -14.68
N ASP A 758 -8.17 -16.64 -13.67
CA ASP A 758 -8.14 -16.19 -12.25
C ASP A 758 -6.71 -15.81 -11.83
N ASP A 759 -6.54 -14.75 -11.03
CA ASP A 759 -5.38 -14.14 -10.31
C ASP A 759 -3.93 -14.67 -10.51
N GLN A 760 -3.74 -15.92 -10.91
CA GLN A 760 -2.51 -16.59 -11.34
C GLN A 760 -2.30 -16.43 -12.85
N VAL A 761 -1.13 -15.87 -13.24
CA VAL A 761 -0.70 -15.81 -14.65
C VAL A 761 -0.53 -17.25 -15.17
N LYS A 762 -1.47 -17.73 -15.99
CA LYS A 762 -1.38 -19.05 -16.63
C LYS A 762 -0.72 -18.93 -17.99
N ILE A 763 0.41 -19.57 -18.15
CA ILE A 763 1.17 -19.58 -19.39
C ILE A 763 0.86 -20.86 -20.17
N ALA A 764 0.51 -20.67 -21.43
CA ALA A 764 0.22 -21.72 -22.38
C ALA A 764 0.89 -21.37 -23.73
N ALA A 765 0.93 -22.34 -24.64
CA ALA A 765 1.60 -22.16 -25.94
C ALA A 765 0.97 -21.00 -26.75
N GLU A 766 -0.32 -20.72 -26.54
CA GLU A 766 -1.10 -19.71 -27.24
C GLU A 766 -0.85 -18.28 -26.74
N ASN A 767 -0.39 -18.08 -25.50
CA ASN A 767 -0.17 -16.74 -24.92
C ASN A 767 1.28 -16.45 -24.53
N GLU A 768 2.18 -17.43 -24.66
CA GLU A 768 3.60 -17.31 -24.28
C GLU A 768 4.28 -16.11 -24.94
N SER A 769 4.14 -15.94 -26.26
CA SER A 769 4.79 -14.86 -27.00
C SER A 769 4.30 -13.48 -26.58
N LEU A 770 2.99 -13.36 -26.30
CA LEU A 770 2.34 -12.13 -25.83
C LEU A 770 2.82 -11.77 -24.42
N LEU A 771 2.87 -12.74 -23.51
CA LEU A 771 3.30 -12.55 -22.13
C LEU A 771 4.81 -12.27 -22.03
N SER A 772 5.62 -12.92 -22.87
CA SER A 772 7.05 -12.64 -23.01
C SER A 772 7.29 -11.20 -23.43
N TRP A 773 6.56 -10.72 -24.46
CA TRP A 773 6.58 -9.33 -24.88
C TRP A 773 6.12 -8.37 -23.76
N LEU A 774 5.02 -8.68 -23.06
CA LEU A 774 4.49 -7.87 -21.96
C LEU A 774 5.50 -7.72 -20.82
N SER A 775 6.19 -8.81 -20.46
CA SER A 775 7.18 -8.81 -19.38
C SER A 775 8.33 -7.83 -19.64
N ALA A 776 8.61 -7.52 -20.90
CA ALA A 776 9.69 -6.64 -21.33
C ALA A 776 9.26 -5.17 -21.49
N GLN A 777 7.98 -4.84 -21.32
CA GLN A 777 7.50 -3.47 -21.48
C GLN A 777 7.69 -2.64 -20.21
N ASP A 778 8.26 -1.43 -20.38
CA ASP A 778 8.46 -0.51 -19.26
C ASP A 778 7.15 0.02 -18.66
N VAL A 779 6.05 0.00 -19.40
CA VAL A 779 4.72 0.43 -18.92
C VAL A 779 4.13 -0.50 -17.86
N VAL A 780 4.67 -1.72 -17.70
CA VAL A 780 4.19 -2.71 -16.73
C VAL A 780 4.87 -2.52 -15.37
N THR A 781 4.12 -2.67 -14.29
CA THR A 781 4.65 -2.60 -12.92
C THR A 781 5.76 -3.65 -12.70
N PRO A 782 6.84 -3.33 -11.96
CA PRO A 782 7.94 -4.28 -11.72
C PRO A 782 7.47 -5.58 -11.05
N GLU A 783 6.48 -5.48 -10.17
CA GLU A 783 5.87 -6.62 -9.48
C GLU A 783 5.15 -7.55 -10.45
N TYR A 784 4.29 -7.02 -11.32
CA TYR A 784 3.57 -7.83 -12.29
C TYR A 784 4.48 -8.40 -13.38
N SER A 785 5.44 -7.60 -13.89
CA SER A 785 6.47 -8.08 -14.80
C SER A 785 7.22 -9.26 -14.21
N ARG A 786 7.64 -9.17 -12.94
CA ARG A 786 8.31 -10.26 -12.23
C ARG A 786 7.46 -11.51 -12.09
N ARG A 787 6.16 -11.36 -11.77
CA ARG A 787 5.22 -12.49 -11.72
C ARG A 787 5.09 -13.18 -13.08
N ILE A 788 5.01 -12.42 -14.18
CA ILE A 788 5.00 -12.98 -15.54
C ILE A 788 6.32 -13.70 -15.83
N MET A 789 7.47 -13.07 -15.51
CA MET A 789 8.79 -13.66 -15.73
C MET A 789 8.94 -14.98 -14.96
N LEU A 790 8.46 -15.08 -13.71
CA LEU A 790 8.49 -16.33 -12.96
C LEU A 790 7.65 -17.43 -13.62
N GLY A 791 6.44 -17.10 -14.05
CA GLY A 791 5.59 -18.04 -14.79
C GLY A 791 6.25 -18.48 -16.11
N LEU A 792 6.91 -17.57 -16.83
CA LEU A 792 7.62 -17.88 -18.08
C LEU A 792 8.82 -18.79 -17.81
N ALA A 793 9.57 -18.53 -16.72
CA ALA A 793 10.71 -19.35 -16.33
C ALA A 793 10.28 -20.79 -16.01
N GLU A 794 9.20 -20.97 -15.24
CA GLU A 794 8.65 -22.30 -14.94
C GLU A 794 8.12 -22.99 -16.21
N TYR A 795 7.36 -22.27 -17.05
CA TYR A 795 6.84 -22.82 -18.31
C TYR A 795 7.95 -23.26 -19.27
N TYR A 796 8.98 -22.43 -19.48
CA TYR A 796 10.10 -22.76 -20.35
C TYR A 796 10.92 -23.92 -19.79
N PHE A 797 11.09 -23.99 -18.47
CA PHE A 797 11.77 -25.10 -17.81
C PHE A 797 11.00 -26.41 -17.97
N ASP A 798 9.70 -26.41 -17.70
CA ASP A 798 8.84 -27.61 -17.82
C ASP A 798 8.66 -28.07 -19.28
N SER A 799 8.79 -27.14 -20.24
CA SER A 799 8.64 -27.39 -21.68
C SER A 799 9.97 -27.62 -22.43
N ASP A 800 11.11 -27.67 -21.73
CA ASP A 800 12.47 -27.82 -22.29
C ASP A 800 12.86 -26.72 -23.32
N ILE A 801 12.38 -25.49 -23.15
CA ILE A 801 12.65 -24.33 -24.03
C ILE A 801 13.85 -23.53 -23.49
N ILE A 802 15.05 -23.84 -24.00
CA ILE A 802 16.31 -23.39 -23.38
C ILE A 802 16.69 -21.92 -23.65
N ALA A 803 16.75 -21.48 -24.90
CA ALA A 803 17.33 -20.16 -25.23
C ALA A 803 16.52 -18.97 -24.66
N PRO A 804 15.17 -18.96 -24.72
CA PRO A 804 14.34 -17.97 -24.03
C PRO A 804 14.49 -18.02 -22.51
N LEU A 805 14.62 -19.21 -21.92
CA LEU A 805 14.84 -19.37 -20.47
C LEU A 805 16.15 -18.72 -20.04
N ASP A 806 17.27 -19.03 -20.71
CA ASP A 806 18.57 -18.46 -20.35
C ASP A 806 18.55 -16.92 -20.44
N SER A 807 17.94 -16.36 -21.49
CA SER A 807 17.76 -14.91 -21.67
C SER A 807 16.88 -14.28 -20.58
N LEU A 808 15.87 -15.01 -20.10
CA LEU A 808 14.97 -14.57 -19.03
C LEU A 808 15.67 -14.61 -17.68
N MET A 809 16.49 -15.63 -17.43
CA MET A 809 17.24 -15.78 -16.17
C MET A 809 18.21 -14.63 -15.92
N GLU A 810 18.81 -14.06 -16.98
CA GLU A 810 19.69 -12.87 -16.91
C GLU A 810 18.96 -11.59 -16.46
N ARG A 811 17.64 -11.52 -16.59
CA ARG A 811 16.84 -10.34 -16.23
C ARG A 811 16.40 -10.31 -14.77
N PHE A 812 16.50 -11.43 -14.05
CA PHE A 812 16.13 -11.46 -12.64
C PHE A 812 17.21 -10.84 -11.76
N ASP A 813 16.77 -10.06 -10.79
CA ASP A 813 17.60 -9.58 -9.70
C ASP A 813 17.13 -10.21 -8.37
N PRO A 814 17.98 -10.98 -7.68
CA PRO A 814 17.61 -11.70 -6.46
C PRO A 814 17.20 -10.77 -5.31
N ILE A 815 17.66 -9.52 -5.29
CA ILE A 815 17.36 -8.57 -4.22
C ILE A 815 15.87 -8.25 -4.18
N TRP A 816 15.23 -8.20 -5.35
CA TRP A 816 13.82 -7.87 -5.45
C TRP A 816 12.92 -9.09 -5.25
N LEU A 817 13.45 -10.32 -5.33
CA LEU A 817 12.66 -11.53 -5.23
C LEU A 817 12.38 -11.93 -3.77
N SER A 818 11.13 -12.32 -3.50
CA SER A 818 10.76 -12.93 -2.23
C SER A 818 11.45 -14.30 -2.06
N PRO A 819 11.57 -14.83 -0.82
CA PRO A 819 12.22 -16.11 -0.57
C PRO A 819 11.68 -17.27 -1.44
N GLN A 820 10.36 -17.33 -1.63
CA GLN A 820 9.68 -18.36 -2.41
C GLN A 820 9.98 -18.23 -3.92
N GLU A 821 10.01 -16.98 -4.42
CA GLU A 821 10.35 -16.72 -5.83
C GLU A 821 11.83 -17.02 -6.11
N ARG A 822 12.72 -16.70 -5.17
CA ARG A 822 14.14 -17.07 -5.23
C ARG A 822 14.34 -18.57 -5.27
N GLU A 823 13.59 -19.34 -4.47
CA GLU A 823 13.66 -20.80 -4.48
C GLU A 823 13.34 -21.37 -5.88
N ILE A 824 12.32 -20.84 -6.56
CA ILE A 824 11.95 -21.25 -7.93
C ILE A 824 13.11 -21.01 -8.90
N CYS A 825 13.66 -19.79 -8.91
CA CYS A 825 14.80 -19.44 -9.76
C CYS A 825 16.04 -20.31 -9.45
N LEU A 826 16.39 -20.49 -8.17
CA LEU A 826 17.53 -21.31 -7.76
C LEU A 826 17.35 -22.78 -8.15
N ARG A 827 16.15 -23.33 -8.00
CA ARG A 827 15.81 -24.68 -8.46
C ARG A 827 16.08 -24.85 -9.96
N ILE A 828 15.66 -23.88 -10.76
CA ILE A 828 15.88 -23.86 -12.22
C ILE A 828 17.37 -23.74 -12.54
N MET A 829 18.08 -22.79 -11.90
CA MET A 829 19.53 -22.58 -12.10
C MET A 829 20.33 -23.86 -11.80
N VAL A 830 20.10 -24.48 -10.64
CA VAL A 830 20.78 -25.72 -10.21
C VAL A 830 20.44 -26.90 -11.13
N ALA A 831 19.22 -26.97 -11.67
CA ALA A 831 18.84 -28.01 -12.62
C ALA A 831 19.50 -27.81 -14.00
N ARG A 832 19.67 -26.54 -14.43
CA ARG A 832 20.28 -26.14 -15.71
C ARG A 832 21.81 -26.13 -15.70
N GLY A 833 22.43 -26.16 -14.52
CA GLY A 833 23.89 -26.13 -14.34
C GLY A 833 24.49 -24.74 -14.20
N LEU A 834 23.67 -23.72 -13.94
CA LEU A 834 24.07 -22.34 -13.64
C LEU A 834 24.47 -22.21 -12.16
N TYR A 835 25.51 -22.95 -11.76
CA TYR A 835 25.88 -23.08 -10.34
C TYR A 835 26.53 -21.80 -9.78
N ASP A 836 27.35 -21.11 -10.57
CA ASP A 836 28.04 -19.90 -10.13
C ASP A 836 27.05 -18.75 -9.88
N GLU A 837 26.05 -18.59 -10.76
CA GLU A 837 24.98 -17.61 -10.59
C GLU A 837 24.10 -17.93 -9.38
N ALA A 838 23.71 -19.20 -9.23
CA ALA A 838 22.95 -19.65 -8.06
C ALA A 838 23.71 -19.42 -6.75
N PHE A 839 25.02 -19.69 -6.75
CA PHE A 839 25.88 -19.45 -5.58
C PHE A 839 25.99 -17.97 -5.24
N SER A 840 26.14 -17.11 -6.25
CA SER A 840 26.15 -15.66 -6.08
C SER A 840 24.86 -15.15 -5.43
N TRP A 841 23.71 -15.66 -5.86
CA TRP A 841 22.40 -15.30 -5.29
C TRP A 841 22.28 -15.70 -3.82
N VAL A 842 22.73 -16.92 -3.46
CA VAL A 842 22.73 -17.40 -2.07
C VAL A 842 23.69 -16.57 -1.20
N CYS A 843 24.87 -16.23 -1.71
CA CYS A 843 25.83 -15.38 -0.99
C CYS A 843 25.27 -13.97 -0.75
N GLY A 844 24.57 -13.39 -1.73
CA GLY A 844 24.03 -12.03 -1.62
C GLY A 844 22.76 -11.92 -0.79
N CYS A 845 21.86 -12.89 -0.90
CA CYS A 845 20.51 -12.81 -0.32
C CYS A 845 20.22 -13.85 0.77
N GLY A 846 21.19 -14.70 1.13
CA GLY A 846 21.08 -15.76 2.13
C GLY A 846 20.33 -17.01 1.69
N THR A 847 20.13 -17.93 2.63
CA THR A 847 19.56 -19.27 2.43
C THR A 847 18.07 -19.39 2.80
N GLU A 848 17.42 -18.30 3.18
CA GLU A 848 16.07 -18.28 3.74
C GLU A 848 15.01 -18.70 2.73
N GLY A 849 14.08 -19.55 3.18
CA GLY A 849 12.94 -19.97 2.36
C GLY A 849 13.31 -20.88 1.20
N ILE A 850 14.55 -21.37 1.13
CA ILE A 850 15.03 -22.29 0.09
C ILE A 850 15.09 -23.71 0.66
N ASP A 851 14.56 -24.70 -0.07
CA ASP A 851 14.68 -26.12 0.33
C ASP A 851 16.17 -26.53 0.40
N TYR A 852 16.57 -27.11 1.54
CA TYR A 852 17.93 -27.58 1.79
C TYR A 852 18.45 -28.54 0.71
N LYS A 853 17.58 -29.28 0.00
CA LYS A 853 17.98 -30.19 -1.08
C LYS A 853 18.52 -29.43 -2.30
N ILE A 854 18.00 -28.23 -2.56
CA ILE A 854 18.49 -27.36 -3.64
C ILE A 854 19.88 -26.86 -3.26
N LEU A 855 20.05 -26.39 -2.02
CA LEU A 855 21.33 -25.90 -1.51
C LEU A 855 22.38 -27.00 -1.42
N LEU A 856 22.03 -28.19 -0.94
CA LEU A 856 22.93 -29.34 -0.89
C LEU A 856 23.39 -29.73 -2.30
N ARG A 857 22.45 -29.88 -3.25
CA ARG A 857 22.78 -30.18 -4.65
C ARG A 857 23.65 -29.09 -5.29
N LEU A 858 23.47 -27.82 -4.93
CA LEU A 858 24.33 -26.72 -5.36
C LEU A 858 25.75 -26.90 -4.79
N CYS A 859 25.88 -27.15 -3.48
CA CYS A 859 27.18 -27.42 -2.84
C CYS A 859 27.91 -28.58 -3.50
N ASP A 860 27.26 -29.75 -3.67
CA ASP A 860 27.90 -30.94 -4.25
C ASP A 860 28.48 -30.64 -5.64
N ARG A 861 27.75 -29.86 -6.45
CA ARG A 861 28.17 -29.50 -7.79
C ARG A 861 29.32 -28.50 -7.79
N LEU A 862 29.28 -27.49 -6.92
CA LEU A 862 30.35 -26.50 -6.76
C LEU A 862 31.63 -27.14 -6.21
N LEU A 863 31.51 -28.05 -5.23
CA LEU A 863 32.64 -28.76 -4.64
C LEU A 863 33.41 -29.56 -5.69
N VAL A 864 32.68 -30.33 -6.51
CA VAL A 864 33.26 -31.10 -7.61
C VAL A 864 33.82 -30.18 -8.70
N HIS A 865 33.10 -29.11 -9.07
CA HIS A 865 33.53 -28.16 -10.09
C HIS A 865 34.81 -27.42 -9.69
N ASN A 866 34.94 -27.05 -8.42
CA ASN A 866 36.07 -26.29 -7.88
C ASN A 866 37.19 -27.20 -7.33
N ASP A 867 37.12 -28.51 -7.55
CA ASP A 867 38.10 -29.50 -7.05
C ASP A 867 38.37 -29.36 -5.54
N TYR A 868 37.32 -29.10 -4.76
CA TYR A 868 37.39 -28.89 -3.31
C TYR A 868 38.37 -27.77 -2.90
N ALA A 869 38.58 -26.78 -3.76
CA ALA A 869 39.35 -25.58 -3.44
C ALA A 869 38.69 -24.81 -2.28
N PHE A 870 39.52 -24.20 -1.44
CA PHE A 870 39.04 -23.39 -0.32
C PHE A 870 38.33 -22.13 -0.82
N ASP A 871 37.08 -21.96 -0.40
CA ASP A 871 36.26 -20.75 -0.56
C ASP A 871 35.51 -20.54 0.76
N GLN A 872 35.70 -19.37 1.37
CA GLN A 872 35.12 -19.05 2.68
C GLN A 872 33.59 -19.09 2.64
N ARG A 873 32.96 -18.55 1.59
CA ARG A 873 31.50 -18.50 1.47
C ARG A 873 30.91 -19.89 1.25
N LEU A 874 31.60 -20.74 0.49
CA LEU A 874 31.17 -22.13 0.28
C LEU A 874 31.28 -22.92 1.59
N LEU A 875 32.33 -22.67 2.37
CA LEU A 875 32.50 -23.25 3.70
C LEU A 875 31.38 -22.81 4.65
N ASP A 876 31.01 -21.53 4.63
CA ASP A 876 29.93 -20.98 5.46
C ASP A 876 28.57 -21.59 5.08
N LEU A 877 28.31 -21.77 3.77
CA LEU A 877 27.09 -22.44 3.28
C LEU A 877 27.03 -23.91 3.72
N CYS A 878 28.12 -24.68 3.57
CA CYS A 878 28.20 -26.06 4.05
C CYS A 878 28.03 -26.13 5.59
N SER A 879 28.61 -25.18 6.31
CA SER A 879 28.50 -25.07 7.77
C SER A 879 27.09 -24.71 8.22
N TRP A 880 26.34 -23.96 7.42
CA TRP A 880 24.94 -23.69 7.67
C TRP A 880 24.08 -24.94 7.45
N ILE A 881 24.29 -25.67 6.35
CA ILE A 881 23.55 -26.90 6.01
C ILE A 881 23.68 -27.96 7.12
N ILE A 882 24.89 -28.17 7.67
CA ILE A 882 25.11 -29.14 8.76
C ILE A 882 24.40 -28.75 10.06
N ARG A 883 24.28 -27.45 10.37
CA ARG A 883 23.56 -26.95 11.56
C ARG A 883 22.05 -27.20 11.46
N GLU A 884 21.48 -27.22 10.26
CA GLU A 884 20.11 -27.67 9.99
C GLU A 884 19.95 -29.21 10.08
N GLY A 885 21.03 -29.93 10.38
CA GLY A 885 21.05 -31.39 10.54
C GLY A 885 20.97 -32.14 9.21
N LYS A 886 21.34 -31.49 8.10
CA LYS A 886 21.37 -32.08 6.75
C LYS A 886 22.81 -32.06 6.26
N TYR A 887 23.28 -33.15 5.65
CA TYR A 887 24.65 -33.26 5.14
C TYR A 887 24.79 -34.55 4.34
N ASP A 888 25.83 -34.61 3.51
CA ASP A 888 26.23 -35.77 2.72
C ASP A 888 27.76 -35.99 2.82
N GLU A 889 28.30 -36.96 2.09
CA GLU A 889 29.73 -37.29 2.15
C GLU A 889 30.60 -36.13 1.61
N GLU A 890 30.17 -35.45 0.55
CA GLU A 890 30.96 -34.39 -0.09
C GLU A 890 31.05 -33.13 0.77
N THR A 891 29.93 -32.69 1.34
CA THR A 891 29.90 -31.54 2.26
C THR A 891 30.69 -31.81 3.53
N LEU A 892 30.60 -33.02 4.10
CA LEU A 892 31.39 -33.39 5.27
C LEU A 892 32.90 -33.46 4.97
N ASP A 893 33.31 -33.97 3.81
CA ASP A 893 34.73 -34.03 3.43
C ASP A 893 35.31 -32.62 3.32
N TYR A 894 34.57 -31.70 2.73
CA TYR A 894 34.96 -30.29 2.64
C TYR A 894 35.09 -29.63 4.02
N LEU A 895 34.12 -29.87 4.91
CA LEU A 895 34.16 -29.38 6.28
C LEU A 895 35.33 -29.97 7.08
N LEU A 896 35.65 -31.26 6.91
CA LEU A 896 36.80 -31.89 7.57
C LEU A 896 38.13 -31.24 7.15
N ARG A 897 38.25 -30.78 5.90
CA ARG A 897 39.46 -30.11 5.39
C ARG A 897 39.63 -28.69 5.93
N TYR A 898 38.54 -27.92 6.00
CA TYR A 898 38.65 -26.46 6.18
C TYR A 898 37.90 -25.87 7.38
N ALA A 899 36.89 -26.53 7.93
CA ALA A 899 36.04 -25.96 8.97
C ALA A 899 36.83 -25.65 10.25
N ASN A 900 36.70 -24.43 10.77
CA ASN A 900 37.24 -23.98 12.04
C ASN A 900 36.09 -23.42 12.89
N GLY A 901 36.18 -23.55 14.21
CA GLY A 901 35.13 -23.09 15.10
C GLY A 901 35.41 -23.50 16.54
N THR A 902 34.45 -23.29 17.43
CA THR A 902 34.56 -23.74 18.82
C THR A 902 34.65 -25.26 18.89
N LEU A 903 35.17 -25.80 19.99
CA LEU A 903 35.18 -27.26 20.24
C LEU A 903 33.77 -27.85 20.21
N ARG A 904 32.74 -27.04 20.50
CA ARG A 904 31.34 -27.43 20.36
C ARG A 904 30.97 -27.66 18.89
N GLU A 905 31.30 -26.73 18.00
CA GLU A 905 31.04 -26.87 16.56
C GLU A 905 31.82 -28.04 15.95
N LEU A 906 33.10 -28.16 16.29
CA LEU A 906 33.95 -29.27 15.82
C LEU A 906 33.46 -30.64 16.33
N LYS A 907 32.87 -30.68 17.53
CA LYS A 907 32.26 -31.90 18.08
C LYS A 907 31.03 -32.33 17.31
N ASP A 908 30.19 -31.39 16.88
CA ASP A 908 29.02 -31.70 16.07
C ASP A 908 29.44 -32.25 14.70
N LEU A 909 30.48 -31.66 14.09
CA LEU A 909 31.12 -32.19 12.88
C LEU A 909 31.73 -33.58 13.09
N TRP A 910 32.45 -33.80 14.19
CA TRP A 910 33.04 -35.09 14.54
C TRP A 910 31.97 -36.19 14.64
N ARG A 911 30.85 -35.92 15.32
CA ARG A 911 29.74 -36.88 15.43
C ARG A 911 29.10 -37.18 14.07
N ALA A 912 28.90 -36.17 13.24
CA ALA A 912 28.34 -36.34 11.91
C ALA A 912 29.27 -37.21 11.03
N ALA A 913 30.55 -36.87 10.98
CA ALA A 913 31.56 -37.58 10.19
C ALA A 913 31.82 -39.02 10.68
N ASP A 914 31.86 -39.25 12.00
CA ASP A 914 32.02 -40.60 12.59
C ASP A 914 30.81 -41.50 12.24
N SER A 915 29.59 -40.93 12.28
CA SER A 915 28.38 -41.67 11.89
C SER A 915 28.34 -42.07 10.42
N PHE A 916 29.01 -41.31 9.55
CA PHE A 916 29.17 -41.59 8.12
C PHE A 916 30.38 -42.49 7.81
N GLY A 917 31.21 -42.82 8.81
CA GLY A 917 32.40 -43.64 8.64
C GLY A 917 33.56 -42.92 7.93
N MET A 918 33.60 -41.59 8.01
CA MET A 918 34.62 -40.77 7.36
C MET A 918 35.94 -40.76 8.15
N ASN A 919 37.02 -40.31 7.51
CA ASN A 919 38.32 -40.17 8.17
C ASN A 919 38.37 -38.90 9.04
N ILE A 920 38.17 -39.09 10.34
CA ILE A 920 38.18 -38.02 11.35
C ILE A 920 39.55 -37.82 12.03
N GLN A 921 40.63 -38.46 11.57
CA GLN A 921 41.92 -38.46 12.27
C GLN A 921 42.53 -37.05 12.40
N GLU A 922 42.50 -36.25 11.33
CA GLU A 922 43.01 -34.88 11.34
C GLU A 922 42.13 -33.96 12.21
N LEU A 923 40.81 -34.12 12.15
CA LEU A 923 39.86 -33.38 12.99
C LEU A 923 40.12 -33.64 14.48
N MET A 924 40.28 -34.92 14.87
CA MET A 924 40.60 -35.26 16.26
C MET A 924 41.91 -34.63 16.72
N GLY A 925 42.95 -34.66 15.88
CA GLY A 925 44.23 -33.99 16.17
C GLY A 925 44.06 -32.46 16.33
N LYS A 926 43.26 -31.83 15.48
CA LYS A 926 42.93 -30.41 15.57
C LYS A 926 42.20 -30.06 16.86
N MET A 927 41.20 -30.86 17.25
CA MET A 927 40.46 -30.69 18.51
C MET A 927 41.39 -30.81 19.72
N ILE A 928 42.28 -31.80 19.73
CA ILE A 928 43.28 -32.00 20.79
C ILE A 928 44.21 -30.78 20.90
N LEU A 929 44.73 -30.29 19.77
CA LEU A 929 45.58 -29.09 19.72
C LEU A 929 44.84 -27.85 20.25
N GLN A 930 43.57 -27.70 19.89
CA GLN A 930 42.73 -26.58 20.33
C GLN A 930 42.41 -26.66 21.83
N ILE A 931 42.17 -27.85 22.39
CA ILE A 931 42.01 -28.06 23.85
C ILE A 931 43.27 -27.59 24.58
N LEU A 932 44.46 -27.97 24.10
CA LEU A 932 45.73 -27.56 24.71
C LEU A 932 45.97 -26.04 24.60
N TYR A 933 45.62 -25.46 23.45
CA TYR A 933 45.80 -24.03 23.20
C TYR A 933 44.87 -23.14 24.04
N THR A 934 43.58 -23.50 24.09
CA THR A 934 42.55 -22.69 24.74
C THR A 934 42.45 -22.95 26.24
N GLY A 935 42.90 -24.14 26.69
CA GLY A 935 42.74 -24.59 28.07
C GLY A 935 41.30 -25.00 28.41
N THR A 936 40.40 -25.00 27.43
CA THR A 936 38.98 -25.32 27.60
C THR A 936 38.81 -26.80 27.92
N ASP A 937 38.00 -27.09 28.94
CA ASP A 937 37.75 -28.47 29.37
C ASP A 937 36.47 -29.02 28.73
N MET A 938 36.61 -30.08 27.92
CA MET A 938 35.50 -30.74 27.23
C MET A 938 35.27 -32.13 27.82
N LYS A 939 34.00 -32.49 28.06
CA LYS A 939 33.63 -33.78 28.68
C LYS A 939 34.15 -34.99 27.92
N GLU A 940 34.03 -34.98 26.59
CA GLU A 940 34.45 -36.08 25.71
C GLU A 940 35.95 -36.03 25.34
N LYS A 941 36.76 -35.16 25.97
CA LYS A 941 38.20 -35.02 25.66
C LYS A 941 38.96 -36.35 25.72
N ASN A 942 38.59 -37.21 26.68
CA ASN A 942 39.20 -38.52 26.86
C ASN A 942 38.81 -39.47 25.73
N ASP A 943 37.52 -39.51 25.33
CA ASP A 943 37.03 -40.39 24.26
C ASP A 943 37.69 -40.06 22.91
N ILE A 944 37.78 -38.76 22.59
CA ILE A 944 38.43 -38.28 21.37
C ILE A 944 39.92 -38.65 21.37
N PHE A 945 40.60 -38.47 22.50
CA PHE A 945 42.01 -38.85 22.60
C PHE A 945 42.22 -40.36 22.44
N LEU A 946 41.38 -41.19 23.08
CA LEU A 946 41.46 -42.65 22.98
C LEU A 946 41.15 -43.16 21.57
N GLN A 947 40.30 -42.47 20.80
CA GLN A 947 40.08 -42.77 19.39
C GLN A 947 41.27 -42.32 18.54
N TYR A 948 41.82 -41.13 18.80
CA TYR A 948 42.97 -40.57 18.09
C TYR A 948 44.21 -41.47 18.14
N ILE A 949 44.56 -42.01 19.33
CA ILE A 949 45.74 -42.87 19.52
C ILE A 949 45.66 -44.24 18.83
N LYS A 950 44.48 -44.65 18.36
CA LYS A 950 44.32 -45.89 17.57
C LYS A 950 44.77 -45.72 16.12
N GLY A 951 44.79 -44.49 15.61
CA GLY A 951 45.22 -44.15 14.26
C GLY A 951 46.68 -43.68 14.18
N THR A 952 47.07 -43.08 13.05
CA THR A 952 48.38 -42.42 12.90
C THR A 952 48.37 -41.09 13.63
N THR A 953 49.22 -40.93 14.65
CA THR A 953 49.25 -39.75 15.51
C THR A 953 50.51 -38.91 15.28
N ASP A 954 50.40 -37.61 15.53
CA ASP A 954 51.55 -36.76 15.77
C ASP A 954 52.04 -37.03 17.19
N THR A 955 53.21 -37.67 17.30
CA THR A 955 53.81 -38.07 18.58
C THR A 955 54.02 -36.88 19.52
N ALA A 956 54.34 -35.68 18.99
CA ALA A 956 54.54 -34.50 19.84
C ALA A 956 53.21 -34.06 20.49
N LEU A 957 52.15 -34.00 19.69
CA LEU A 957 50.81 -33.64 20.15
C LEU A 957 50.27 -34.68 21.15
N GLU A 958 50.47 -35.97 20.87
CA GLU A 958 50.10 -37.06 21.76
C GLU A 958 50.79 -36.92 23.13
N LYS A 959 52.11 -36.69 23.14
CA LYS A 959 52.88 -36.50 24.38
C LYS A 959 52.45 -35.26 25.16
N ALA A 960 52.16 -34.15 24.47
CA ALA A 960 51.69 -32.93 25.12
C ALA A 960 50.30 -33.13 25.76
N PHE A 961 49.41 -33.86 25.09
CA PHE A 961 48.09 -34.16 25.65
C PHE A 961 48.15 -35.13 26.83
N ILE A 962 49.00 -36.16 26.76
CA ILE A 962 49.29 -37.04 27.91
C ILE A 962 49.83 -36.22 29.08
N THR A 963 50.70 -35.26 28.82
CA THR A 963 51.23 -34.35 29.86
C THR A 963 50.11 -33.56 30.53
N ARG A 964 49.16 -33.02 29.75
CA ARG A 964 47.98 -32.34 30.31
C ARG A 964 47.12 -33.27 31.15
N LEU A 965 46.78 -34.46 30.66
CA LEU A 965 45.99 -35.44 31.42
C LEU A 965 46.72 -35.88 32.70
N SER A 966 48.04 -36.00 32.65
CA SER A 966 48.89 -36.34 33.79
C SER A 966 48.89 -35.25 34.86
N TYR A 967 48.91 -33.98 34.44
CA TYR A 967 48.73 -32.85 35.33
C TYR A 967 47.34 -32.85 35.99
N ASP A 968 46.28 -33.04 35.21
CA ASP A 968 44.89 -33.11 35.72
C ASP A 968 44.71 -34.28 36.71
N TYR A 969 45.34 -35.44 36.45
CA TYR A 969 45.37 -36.59 37.37
C TYR A 969 46.10 -36.27 38.70
N MET A 970 47.27 -35.64 38.62
CA MET A 970 48.11 -35.38 39.79
C MET A 970 47.56 -34.24 40.66
N PHE A 971 47.28 -33.09 40.06
CA PHE A 971 47.00 -31.84 40.78
C PHE A 971 45.49 -31.57 40.95
N LYS A 972 44.65 -31.96 39.97
CA LYS A 972 43.19 -31.81 40.09
C LYS A 972 42.47 -33.05 40.61
N LYS A 973 43.19 -34.18 40.73
CA LYS A 973 42.64 -35.50 41.13
C LYS A 973 41.50 -35.96 40.21
N GLU A 974 41.57 -35.61 38.93
CA GLU A 974 40.66 -36.12 37.90
C GLU A 974 41.01 -37.58 37.58
N ASN A 975 40.00 -38.41 37.33
CA ASN A 975 40.22 -39.79 36.90
C ASN A 975 40.63 -39.80 35.42
N VAL A 976 41.72 -40.50 35.11
CA VAL A 976 42.20 -40.72 33.74
C VAL A 976 42.06 -42.20 33.41
N ASP A 977 41.70 -42.51 32.16
CA ASP A 977 41.52 -43.90 31.70
C ASP A 977 42.86 -44.67 31.71
N ASN A 978 42.83 -45.94 32.10
CA ASN A 978 44.00 -46.81 32.14
C ASN A 978 44.72 -46.91 30.78
N ALA A 979 43.98 -46.81 29.68
CA ALA A 979 44.54 -46.85 28.33
C ALA A 979 45.55 -45.72 28.07
N VAL A 980 45.46 -44.58 28.77
CA VAL A 980 46.45 -43.49 28.69
C VAL A 980 47.79 -43.95 29.28
N PHE A 981 47.77 -44.65 30.42
CA PHE A 981 48.98 -45.17 31.06
C PHE A 981 49.57 -46.37 30.29
N GLU A 982 48.72 -47.21 29.69
CA GLU A 982 49.18 -48.24 28.74
C GLU A 982 49.89 -47.59 27.55
N ARG A 983 49.39 -46.45 27.06
CA ARG A 983 50.03 -45.69 25.99
C ARG A 983 51.38 -45.09 26.40
N VAL A 984 51.52 -44.62 27.64
CA VAL A 984 52.82 -44.21 28.21
C VAL A 984 53.84 -45.36 28.17
N ALA A 985 53.45 -46.57 28.57
CA ALA A 985 54.34 -47.74 28.50
C ALA A 985 54.68 -48.16 27.05
N TYR A 986 53.77 -47.91 26.10
CA TYR A 986 54.05 -48.09 24.68
C TYR A 986 55.10 -47.08 24.17
N LEU A 987 54.98 -45.80 24.52
CA LEU A 987 55.95 -44.76 24.14
C LEU A 987 57.34 -45.02 24.73
N TYR A 988 57.42 -45.53 25.97
CA TYR A 988 58.67 -46.03 26.57
C TYR A 988 59.39 -47.05 25.67
N ARG A 989 58.66 -48.06 25.17
CA ARG A 989 59.25 -49.11 24.32
C ARG A 989 59.80 -48.59 23.00
N ASN A 990 59.19 -47.52 22.50
CA ASN A 990 59.64 -46.84 21.29
C ASN A 990 60.79 -45.84 21.54
N SER A 991 61.31 -45.78 22.78
CA SER A 991 62.38 -44.86 23.18
C SER A 991 62.02 -43.37 23.02
N GLU A 992 60.73 -43.04 23.19
CA GLU A 992 60.26 -41.66 23.19
C GLU A 992 60.52 -40.99 24.54
N GLU A 993 61.05 -39.76 24.50
CA GLU A 993 61.19 -38.94 25.70
C GLU A 993 59.84 -38.36 26.12
N LEU A 994 59.47 -38.58 27.37
CA LEU A 994 58.26 -38.09 28.02
C LEU A 994 58.60 -37.02 29.06
N THR A 995 57.65 -36.13 29.30
CA THR A 995 57.72 -35.12 30.37
C THR A 995 57.72 -35.78 31.75
N HIS A 996 58.35 -35.12 32.73
CA HIS A 996 58.36 -35.55 34.11
C HIS A 996 56.94 -35.66 34.66
N TYR A 997 56.02 -34.74 34.33
CA TYR A 997 54.62 -34.85 34.75
C TYR A 997 53.98 -36.17 34.29
N SER A 998 54.21 -36.57 33.04
CA SER A 998 53.70 -37.84 32.49
C SER A 998 54.29 -39.05 33.21
N ILE A 999 55.60 -39.01 33.48
CA ILE A 999 56.31 -40.07 34.18
C ILE A 999 55.81 -40.20 35.63
N LEU A 1000 55.72 -39.08 36.36
CA LEU A 1000 55.31 -39.07 37.76
C LEU A 1000 53.86 -39.55 37.94
N ALA A 1001 52.95 -39.13 37.05
CA ALA A 1001 51.57 -39.62 37.04
C ALA A 1001 51.50 -41.12 36.76
N PHE A 1002 52.26 -41.61 35.78
CA PHE A 1002 52.37 -43.03 35.47
C PHE A 1002 52.92 -43.85 36.66
N LEU A 1003 53.95 -43.36 37.35
CA LEU A 1003 54.52 -44.01 38.53
C LEU A 1003 53.54 -44.05 39.70
N LYS A 1004 52.77 -42.98 39.92
CA LYS A 1004 51.71 -42.94 40.93
C LYS A 1004 50.56 -43.89 40.61
N HIS A 1005 50.17 -44.03 39.35
CA HIS A 1005 49.15 -45.00 38.95
C HIS A 1005 49.66 -46.44 39.14
N THR A 1006 50.87 -46.73 38.66
CA THR A 1006 51.45 -48.08 38.76
C THR A 1006 51.75 -48.49 40.19
N SER A 1007 52.10 -47.56 41.10
CA SER A 1007 52.25 -47.86 42.52
C SER A 1007 50.93 -48.30 43.15
N MET A 1008 49.80 -47.68 42.78
CA MET A 1008 48.46 -48.10 43.24
C MET A 1008 48.10 -49.51 42.75
N LEU A 1009 48.48 -49.84 41.51
CA LEU A 1009 48.30 -51.19 40.96
C LEU A 1009 49.17 -52.23 41.67
N GLU A 1010 50.43 -51.90 41.97
CA GLU A 1010 51.35 -52.77 42.73
C GLU A 1010 50.82 -53.02 44.15
N GLN A 1011 50.36 -51.97 44.84
CA GLN A 1011 49.75 -52.10 46.16
C GLN A 1011 48.50 -53.01 46.15
N ALA A 1012 47.77 -53.01 45.03
CA ALA A 1012 46.60 -53.86 44.81
C ALA A 1012 46.95 -55.26 44.24
N ASP A 1013 48.22 -55.58 43.99
CA ASP A 1013 48.72 -56.80 43.35
C ASP A 1013 48.11 -57.05 41.96
N ARG A 1014 47.93 -55.96 41.19
CA ARG A 1014 47.30 -55.93 39.84
C ARG A 1014 48.24 -55.40 38.75
N LEU A 1015 49.52 -55.21 39.05
CA LEU A 1015 50.47 -54.63 38.11
C LEU A 1015 50.89 -55.66 37.05
N ASP A 1016 50.69 -55.32 35.77
CA ASP A 1016 51.17 -56.13 34.65
C ASP A 1016 52.68 -56.02 34.44
N ALA A 1017 53.29 -57.08 33.88
CA ALA A 1017 54.72 -57.14 33.61
C ALA A 1017 55.19 -56.00 32.69
N GLN A 1018 54.40 -55.60 31.70
CA GLN A 1018 54.78 -54.54 30.77
C GLN A 1018 54.85 -53.17 31.44
N LEU A 1019 53.84 -52.85 32.26
CA LEU A 1019 53.79 -51.62 33.03
C LEU A 1019 54.90 -51.58 34.09
N LYS A 1020 55.22 -52.73 34.67
CA LYS A 1020 56.28 -52.88 35.67
C LYS A 1020 57.67 -52.57 35.10
N ASP A 1021 58.00 -53.08 33.92
CA ASP A 1021 59.30 -52.80 33.28
C ASP A 1021 59.48 -51.29 33.01
N ALA A 1022 58.43 -50.64 32.50
CA ALA A 1022 58.42 -49.19 32.29
C ALA A 1022 58.54 -48.42 33.62
N ALA A 1023 57.82 -48.85 34.66
CA ALA A 1023 57.85 -48.21 35.97
C ALA A 1023 59.26 -48.29 36.61
N LEU A 1024 59.92 -49.45 36.56
CA LEU A 1024 61.28 -49.60 37.11
C LEU A 1024 62.32 -48.76 36.35
N TYR A 1025 62.20 -48.67 35.02
CA TYR A 1025 63.05 -47.78 34.21
C TYR A 1025 62.88 -46.32 34.62
N TYR A 1026 61.63 -45.83 34.66
CA TYR A 1026 61.34 -44.45 35.00
C TYR A 1026 61.67 -44.10 36.45
N ILE A 1027 61.48 -45.03 37.39
CA ILE A 1027 61.97 -44.88 38.78
C ILE A 1027 63.46 -44.64 38.80
N GLY A 1028 64.24 -45.42 38.03
CA GLY A 1028 65.68 -45.23 37.93
C GLY A 1028 66.05 -43.86 37.37
N LYS A 1029 65.39 -43.44 36.28
CA LYS A 1029 65.59 -42.13 35.67
C LYS A 1029 65.31 -40.98 36.65
N MET A 1030 64.13 -40.97 37.27
CA MET A 1030 63.75 -39.94 38.25
C MET A 1030 64.72 -39.89 39.43
N TRP A 1031 65.16 -41.06 39.92
CA TRP A 1031 66.13 -41.14 41.01
C TRP A 1031 67.49 -40.53 40.65
N ASP A 1032 67.99 -40.79 39.43
CA ASP A 1032 69.27 -40.26 38.96
C ASP A 1032 69.21 -38.73 38.74
N GLU A 1033 68.02 -38.20 38.44
CA GLU A 1033 67.72 -36.75 38.36
C GLU A 1033 67.47 -36.12 39.75
N GLY A 1034 67.44 -36.91 40.82
CA GLY A 1034 67.20 -36.44 42.20
C GLY A 1034 65.71 -36.21 42.55
N ILE A 1035 64.79 -36.70 41.71
CA ILE A 1035 63.34 -36.58 41.88
C ILE A 1035 62.81 -37.84 42.58
N PHE A 1036 62.11 -37.65 43.70
CA PHE A 1036 61.55 -38.76 44.49
C PHE A 1036 60.13 -38.46 44.97
N LEU A 1037 59.22 -39.42 44.77
CA LEU A 1037 57.88 -39.41 45.36
C LEU A 1037 57.71 -40.58 46.34
N PRO A 1038 56.95 -40.40 47.44
CA PRO A 1038 56.72 -41.47 48.42
C PRO A 1038 56.11 -42.74 47.82
N CYS A 1039 55.27 -42.59 46.78
CA CYS A 1039 54.65 -43.72 46.09
C CYS A 1039 55.66 -44.68 45.43
N PHE A 1040 56.90 -44.24 45.21
CA PHE A 1040 57.94 -45.12 44.65
C PHE A 1040 58.34 -46.24 45.61
N LEU A 1041 58.12 -46.06 46.92
CA LEU A 1041 58.48 -47.05 47.95
C LEU A 1041 57.73 -48.38 47.81
N GLU A 1042 56.56 -48.39 47.17
CA GLU A 1042 55.81 -49.61 46.85
C GLU A 1042 56.65 -50.59 46.00
N PHE A 1043 57.60 -50.07 45.22
CA PHE A 1043 58.52 -50.87 44.40
C PHE A 1043 59.80 -51.30 45.14
N GLY A 1044 59.88 -51.13 46.46
CA GLY A 1044 61.06 -51.42 47.29
C GLY A 1044 61.56 -52.88 47.24
N LYS A 1045 60.72 -53.82 46.79
CA LYS A 1045 61.12 -55.23 46.52
C LYS A 1045 62.06 -55.34 45.32
N TYR A 1046 61.94 -54.43 44.36
CA TYR A 1046 62.64 -54.46 43.08
C TYR A 1046 63.77 -53.44 42.98
N GLU A 1047 63.70 -52.34 43.75
CA GLU A 1047 64.69 -51.27 43.76
C GLU A 1047 65.45 -51.19 45.11
N PRO A 1048 66.68 -51.74 45.20
CA PRO A 1048 67.46 -51.75 46.44
C PRO A 1048 67.81 -50.36 46.99
N ARG A 1049 67.86 -49.32 46.13
CA ARG A 1049 68.21 -47.94 46.55
C ARG A 1049 67.25 -47.37 47.58
N PHE A 1050 65.98 -47.76 47.55
CA PHE A 1050 64.96 -47.31 48.50
C PHE A 1050 65.19 -47.74 49.95
N LYS A 1051 66.08 -48.71 50.20
CA LYS A 1051 66.45 -49.14 51.56
C LYS A 1051 66.97 -47.98 52.43
N VAL A 1052 67.58 -46.96 51.83
CA VAL A 1052 68.11 -45.78 52.55
C VAL A 1052 66.99 -44.94 53.19
N LEU A 1053 65.78 -44.99 52.62
CA LEU A 1053 64.61 -44.23 53.09
C LEU A 1053 63.74 -45.03 54.09
N SER A 1054 64.18 -46.23 54.49
CA SER A 1054 63.45 -47.09 55.42
C SER A 1054 63.22 -46.42 56.79
N GLY A 1055 61.98 -46.43 57.26
CA GLY A 1055 61.58 -45.82 58.54
C GLY A 1055 61.31 -44.32 58.47
N GLN A 1056 61.32 -43.72 57.26
CA GLN A 1056 60.85 -42.35 57.04
C GLN A 1056 59.37 -42.38 56.60
N HIS A 1057 58.56 -41.54 57.24
CA HIS A 1057 57.19 -41.23 56.85
C HIS A 1057 57.18 -39.91 56.10
N PHE A 1058 56.49 -39.84 54.97
CA PHE A 1058 56.48 -38.66 54.11
C PHE A 1058 55.13 -37.94 54.20
N ILE A 1059 55.19 -36.62 54.28
CA ILE A 1059 54.07 -35.73 54.00
C ILE A 1059 54.29 -35.19 52.59
N GLU A 1060 53.32 -35.44 51.71
CA GLU A 1060 53.29 -34.98 50.32
C GLU A 1060 52.24 -33.87 50.20
N TYR A 1061 52.63 -32.76 49.57
CA TYR A 1061 51.76 -31.66 49.21
C TYR A 1061 51.94 -31.31 47.74
N MET A 1062 50.83 -31.10 47.04
CA MET A 1062 50.83 -30.62 45.66
C MET A 1062 50.13 -29.26 45.64
N GLY A 1063 50.86 -28.24 45.20
CA GLY A 1063 50.40 -26.85 45.13
C GLY A 1063 50.79 -26.20 43.82
N LYS A 1064 50.72 -24.86 43.75
CA LYS A 1064 51.18 -24.12 42.58
C LYS A 1064 52.71 -24.28 42.43
N PRO A 1065 53.24 -24.43 41.20
CA PRO A 1065 54.68 -24.43 40.95
C PRO A 1065 55.35 -23.18 41.56
N GLU A 1066 56.55 -23.36 42.10
CA GLU A 1066 57.37 -22.27 42.71
C GLU A 1066 56.74 -21.54 43.92
N SER A 1067 55.68 -22.08 44.51
CA SER A 1067 55.09 -21.50 45.71
C SER A 1067 55.96 -21.69 46.95
N HIS A 1068 55.91 -20.74 47.89
CA HIS A 1068 56.52 -20.93 49.20
C HIS A 1068 55.57 -21.72 50.10
N VAL A 1069 55.94 -22.97 50.38
CA VAL A 1069 55.12 -23.93 51.13
C VAL A 1069 55.74 -24.20 52.49
N VAL A 1070 55.02 -23.81 53.54
CA VAL A 1070 55.47 -23.95 54.92
C VAL A 1070 54.62 -25.00 55.64
N LEU A 1071 55.29 -26.00 56.20
CA LEU A 1071 54.70 -27.01 57.08
C LEU A 1071 54.79 -26.53 58.52
N HIS A 1072 53.64 -26.47 59.20
CA HIS A 1072 53.54 -26.20 60.62
C HIS A 1072 53.21 -27.51 61.32
N TYR A 1073 54.10 -28.01 62.16
CA TYR A 1073 53.89 -29.29 62.84
C TYR A 1073 54.23 -29.26 64.33
N ALA A 1074 53.48 -30.02 65.12
CA ALA A 1074 53.69 -30.20 66.55
C ALA A 1074 53.66 -31.69 66.90
N ALA A 1075 54.72 -32.18 67.56
CA ALA A 1075 54.77 -33.52 68.10
C ALA A 1075 53.92 -33.59 69.39
N SER A 1076 53.07 -34.61 69.51
CA SER A 1076 52.29 -34.86 70.72
C SER A 1076 52.74 -36.18 71.34
N LYS A 1077 53.38 -36.10 72.52
CA LYS A 1077 53.59 -37.25 73.42
C LYS A 1077 52.62 -37.15 74.60
N GLU A 1078 52.15 -38.29 75.10
CA GLU A 1078 51.12 -38.43 76.16
C GLU A 1078 51.10 -37.25 77.16
N GLY A 1079 50.15 -36.32 76.97
CA GLY A 1079 49.82 -35.26 77.93
C GLY A 1079 50.50 -33.89 77.75
N CYS A 1080 51.48 -33.70 76.86
CA CYS A 1080 52.11 -32.40 76.60
C CYS A 1080 52.05 -32.04 75.11
N ARG A 1081 51.42 -30.89 74.77
CA ARG A 1081 51.49 -30.31 73.42
C ARG A 1081 52.74 -29.43 73.33
N ASP A 1082 53.65 -29.79 72.43
CA ASP A 1082 54.74 -28.91 72.02
C ASP A 1082 54.19 -27.74 71.17
N GLU A 1083 54.90 -26.60 71.15
CA GLU A 1083 54.58 -25.49 70.24
C GLU A 1083 54.80 -25.90 68.78
N TYR A 1084 53.95 -25.39 67.88
CA TYR A 1084 54.07 -25.64 66.45
C TYR A 1084 55.41 -25.09 65.92
N ARG A 1085 56.18 -25.97 65.29
CA ARG A 1085 57.39 -25.62 64.55
C ARG A 1085 57.02 -25.32 63.11
N LYS A 1086 57.62 -24.28 62.55
CA LYS A 1086 57.51 -23.91 61.14
C LYS A 1086 58.75 -24.40 60.40
N GLU A 1087 58.54 -25.12 59.30
CA GLU A 1087 59.63 -25.59 58.45
C GLU A 1087 59.21 -25.54 56.99
N GLU A 1088 60.10 -25.08 56.11
CA GLU A 1088 59.86 -25.08 54.67
C GLU A 1088 59.88 -26.51 54.13
N MET A 1089 58.89 -26.87 53.32
CA MET A 1089 58.86 -28.18 52.68
C MET A 1089 59.85 -28.22 51.51
N GLN A 1090 60.48 -29.38 51.29
CA GLN A 1090 61.41 -29.55 50.18
C GLN A 1090 60.60 -29.60 48.87
N HIS A 1091 60.85 -28.66 47.98
CA HIS A 1091 60.37 -28.73 46.59
C HIS A 1091 61.10 -29.87 45.86
N VAL A 1092 60.34 -30.76 45.25
CA VAL A 1092 60.86 -31.91 44.50
C VAL A 1092 60.84 -31.60 43.01
N TYR A 1093 59.65 -31.30 42.49
CA TYR A 1093 59.45 -31.04 41.07
C TYR A 1093 58.07 -30.40 40.85
N GLY A 1094 57.94 -29.43 39.94
CA GLY A 1094 56.65 -29.02 39.36
C GLY A 1094 55.51 -28.65 40.33
N GLY A 1095 55.82 -28.15 41.53
CA GLY A 1095 54.80 -27.83 42.56
C GLY A 1095 54.50 -28.99 43.53
N ILE A 1096 55.29 -30.05 43.49
CA ILE A 1096 55.26 -31.16 44.46
C ILE A 1096 56.29 -30.89 45.57
N TYR A 1097 55.82 -30.95 46.81
CA TYR A 1097 56.61 -30.71 48.00
C TYR A 1097 56.54 -31.91 48.93
N ILE A 1098 57.69 -32.31 49.48
CA ILE A 1098 57.76 -33.42 50.43
C ILE A 1098 58.44 -32.99 51.72
N LYS A 1099 58.03 -33.64 52.82
CA LYS A 1099 58.78 -33.62 54.07
C LYS A 1099 58.82 -35.01 54.69
N ALA A 1100 60.02 -35.50 54.96
CA ALA A 1100 60.24 -36.75 55.66
C ALA A 1100 60.29 -36.54 57.19
N PHE A 1101 59.65 -37.42 57.92
CA PHE A 1101 59.69 -37.55 59.37
C PHE A 1101 60.11 -38.96 59.75
N ILE A 1102 60.93 -39.08 60.79
CA ILE A 1102 61.17 -40.38 61.44
C ILE A 1102 60.25 -40.42 62.65
N ILE A 1103 59.26 -41.30 62.64
CA ILE A 1103 58.23 -41.41 63.68
C ILE A 1103 58.26 -42.83 64.20
N PHE A 1104 58.27 -42.98 65.53
CA PHE A 1104 58.18 -44.28 66.17
C PHE A 1104 56.77 -44.54 66.71
N TYR A 1105 56.47 -45.80 66.99
CA TYR A 1105 55.16 -46.26 67.44
C TYR A 1105 54.66 -45.46 68.66
N GLY A 1106 53.43 -44.93 68.54
CA GLY A 1106 52.80 -44.09 69.55
C GLY A 1106 53.09 -42.58 69.41
N GLU A 1107 53.99 -42.16 68.53
CA GLU A 1107 54.21 -40.74 68.23
C GLU A 1107 53.19 -40.23 67.20
N LYS A 1108 52.63 -39.04 67.47
CA LYS A 1108 51.72 -38.34 66.57
C LYS A 1108 52.28 -36.96 66.24
N ILE A 1109 52.25 -36.60 64.96
CA ILE A 1109 52.58 -35.27 64.47
C ILE A 1109 51.30 -34.63 63.94
N ASN A 1110 50.79 -33.62 64.66
CA ASN A 1110 49.71 -32.80 64.14
C ASN A 1110 50.33 -31.76 63.22
N TYR A 1111 49.89 -31.67 61.97
CA TYR A 1111 50.43 -30.71 61.01
C TYR A 1111 49.36 -29.97 60.23
N TYR A 1112 49.71 -28.78 59.78
CA TYR A 1112 48.99 -28.08 58.73
C TYR A 1112 49.97 -27.38 57.79
N ILE A 1113 49.54 -27.18 56.54
CA ILE A 1113 50.35 -26.61 55.47
C ILE A 1113 49.75 -25.25 55.10
N THR A 1114 50.62 -24.27 54.93
CA THR A 1114 50.28 -22.95 54.41
C THR A 1114 51.08 -22.65 53.14
N GLU A 1115 50.39 -22.08 52.15
CA GLU A 1115 50.99 -21.60 50.90
C GLU A 1115 50.99 -20.07 50.94
N GLU A 1116 52.18 -19.46 50.84
CA GLU A 1116 52.38 -18.00 50.97
C GLU A 1116 52.52 -17.32 49.61
N ASN A 1117 51.48 -16.60 49.17
CA ASN A 1117 51.47 -15.83 47.92
C ASN A 1117 51.64 -14.34 48.21
N GLY A 1118 52.84 -13.93 48.64
CA GLY A 1118 53.32 -12.53 48.71
C GLY A 1118 52.64 -11.57 49.70
N ARG A 1119 51.37 -11.79 50.09
CA ARG A 1119 50.62 -10.99 51.10
C ARG A 1119 49.54 -11.75 51.88
N GLN A 1120 49.20 -12.99 51.52
CA GLN A 1120 48.19 -13.80 52.22
C GLN A 1120 48.71 -15.23 52.50
N GLU A 1121 48.63 -15.66 53.77
CA GLU A 1121 48.80 -17.06 54.18
C GLU A 1121 47.46 -17.80 53.97
N LYS A 1122 47.42 -18.78 53.07
CA LYS A 1122 46.24 -19.65 52.90
C LYS A 1122 46.50 -20.99 53.58
N LEU A 1123 45.65 -21.37 54.54
CA LEU A 1123 45.63 -22.72 55.11
C LEU A 1123 45.07 -23.69 54.06
N THR A 1124 45.88 -24.66 53.61
CA THR A 1124 45.50 -25.54 52.49
C THR A 1124 45.19 -26.97 52.93
N GLN A 1125 45.91 -27.49 53.93
CA GLN A 1125 45.72 -28.86 54.40
C GLN A 1125 46.04 -28.95 55.90
N ALA A 1126 45.24 -29.68 56.68
CA ALA A 1126 45.53 -29.99 58.08
C ALA A 1126 45.24 -31.47 58.34
N SER A 1127 46.18 -32.19 58.94
CA SER A 1127 46.04 -33.63 59.22
C SER A 1127 46.93 -34.05 60.39
N VAL A 1128 46.82 -35.33 60.77
CA VAL A 1128 47.64 -35.95 61.82
C VAL A 1128 48.39 -37.11 61.19
N LEU A 1129 49.71 -37.08 61.28
CA LEU A 1129 50.57 -38.19 60.91
C LEU A 1129 50.81 -39.04 62.16
N GLU A 1130 50.33 -40.27 62.15
CA GLU A 1130 50.44 -41.22 63.27
C GLU A 1130 51.06 -42.53 62.77
N ALA A 1131 52.06 -43.05 63.48
CA ALA A 1131 52.63 -44.36 63.20
C ALA A 1131 51.73 -45.46 63.79
N THR A 1132 50.73 -45.92 63.03
CA THR A 1132 49.90 -47.09 63.37
C THR A 1132 50.53 -48.38 62.85
N GLU A 1133 50.87 -49.27 63.79
CA GLU A 1133 51.40 -50.65 63.66
C GLU A 1133 51.67 -51.29 62.27
N THR A 1134 52.91 -51.80 62.14
CA THR A 1134 53.50 -52.63 61.07
C THR A 1134 53.70 -52.01 59.68
N ASP A 1135 54.87 -51.39 59.47
CA ASP A 1135 55.54 -51.39 58.16
C ASP A 1135 55.76 -52.86 57.75
N LYS A 1136 54.90 -53.38 56.88
CA LYS A 1136 54.95 -54.79 56.46
C LYS A 1136 56.10 -55.11 55.50
N ASP A 1137 56.83 -54.11 54.99
CA ASP A 1137 57.59 -54.33 53.77
C ASP A 1137 59.10 -54.55 53.90
N MET A 1138 59.73 -54.46 55.08
CA MET A 1138 61.14 -54.88 55.23
C MET A 1138 61.51 -55.26 56.68
N PRO A 1139 61.54 -56.55 57.05
CA PRO A 1139 62.08 -56.98 58.33
C PRO A 1139 63.60 -56.75 58.40
N GLY A 1140 64.06 -55.84 59.27
CA GLY A 1140 65.47 -55.76 59.68
C GLY A 1140 66.18 -54.41 59.57
N SER A 1141 65.48 -53.29 59.36
CA SER A 1141 66.11 -51.96 59.40
C SER A 1141 66.36 -51.50 60.85
N ARG A 1142 67.34 -50.60 61.05
CA ARG A 1142 67.64 -50.02 62.37
C ARG A 1142 66.38 -49.40 63.00
N PHE A 1143 65.62 -48.66 62.20
CA PHE A 1143 64.38 -48.01 62.64
C PHE A 1143 63.27 -49.02 62.92
N SER A 1144 63.10 -50.07 62.10
CA SER A 1144 62.11 -51.11 62.37
C SER A 1144 62.41 -51.87 63.66
N MET A 1145 63.70 -52.13 63.96
CA MET A 1145 64.12 -52.75 65.21
C MET A 1145 63.83 -51.86 66.42
N ILE A 1146 64.11 -50.55 66.34
CA ILE A 1146 63.74 -49.57 67.39
C ILE A 1146 62.23 -49.51 67.56
N ASN A 1147 61.48 -49.53 66.46
CA ASN A 1147 60.03 -49.50 66.48
C ASN A 1147 59.45 -50.75 67.15
N ASN A 1148 60.00 -51.94 66.87
CA ASN A 1148 59.65 -53.19 67.54
C ASN A 1148 59.97 -53.17 69.05
N ILE A 1149 61.08 -52.53 69.46
CA ILE A 1149 61.41 -52.30 70.88
C ILE A 1149 60.38 -51.36 71.53
N ALA A 1150 59.97 -50.30 70.83
CA ALA A 1150 58.95 -49.36 71.31
C ALA A 1150 57.56 -50.01 71.45
N ILE A 1151 57.14 -50.81 70.47
CA ILE A 1151 55.88 -51.58 70.47
C ILE A 1151 55.87 -52.60 71.62
N SER A 1152 56.92 -53.42 71.74
CA SER A 1152 56.99 -54.44 72.80
C SER A 1152 57.00 -53.84 74.21
N ARG A 1153 57.57 -52.63 74.37
CA ARG A 1153 57.50 -51.84 75.61
C ARG A 1153 56.08 -51.30 75.87
N ALA A 1154 55.40 -50.81 74.85
CA ALA A 1154 54.03 -50.30 74.97
C ALA A 1154 53.00 -51.41 75.26
N LEU A 1155 53.20 -52.61 74.70
CA LEU A 1155 52.37 -53.81 74.90
C LEU A 1155 52.72 -54.60 76.18
N ASN A 1156 53.69 -54.16 76.98
CA ASN A 1156 54.15 -54.82 78.22
C ASN A 1156 54.64 -56.28 78.03
N ASP A 1157 55.13 -56.65 76.83
CA ASP A 1157 55.65 -58.00 76.54
C ASP A 1157 57.16 -58.09 76.75
N GLY A 1158 57.56 -58.42 77.98
CA GLY A 1158 58.96 -58.48 78.38
C GLY A 1158 59.81 -59.51 77.62
N LYS A 1159 59.24 -60.62 77.12
CA LYS A 1159 60.02 -61.62 76.37
C LYS A 1159 60.40 -61.09 75.00
N THR A 1160 59.44 -60.48 74.31
CA THR A 1160 59.61 -59.97 72.96
C THR A 1160 60.46 -58.69 72.98
N PHE A 1161 60.36 -57.88 74.04
CA PHE A 1161 61.24 -56.74 74.30
C PHE A 1161 62.72 -57.14 74.42
N HIS A 1162 63.06 -58.11 75.28
CA HIS A 1162 64.45 -58.54 75.46
C HIS A 1162 65.05 -59.15 74.19
N LYS A 1163 64.25 -59.88 73.40
CA LYS A 1163 64.70 -60.44 72.12
C LYS A 1163 64.97 -59.33 71.09
N ALA A 1164 64.02 -58.39 70.92
CA ALA A 1164 64.19 -57.27 70.00
C ALA A 1164 65.39 -56.37 70.39
N LEU A 1165 65.61 -56.15 71.69
CA LEU A 1165 66.76 -55.40 72.21
C LEU A 1165 68.09 -56.12 71.89
N ALA A 1166 68.17 -57.43 72.10
CA ALA A 1166 69.36 -58.21 71.80
C ALA A 1166 69.67 -58.26 70.29
N ASP A 1167 68.64 -58.38 69.45
CA ASP A 1167 68.78 -58.33 67.99
C ASP A 1167 69.28 -56.94 67.52
N TYR A 1168 68.79 -55.86 68.14
CA TYR A 1168 69.26 -54.50 67.88
C TYR A 1168 70.70 -54.26 68.37
N GLU A 1169 71.07 -54.71 69.57
CA GLU A 1169 72.45 -54.61 70.07
C GLU A 1169 73.43 -55.40 69.21
N LYS A 1170 73.03 -56.60 68.74
CA LYS A 1170 73.81 -57.39 67.79
C LYS A 1170 74.00 -56.64 66.47
N MET A 1171 72.97 -55.97 65.97
CA MET A 1171 73.06 -55.10 64.80
C MET A 1171 74.01 -53.93 65.04
N CYS A 1172 73.91 -53.21 66.17
CA CYS A 1172 74.82 -52.12 66.53
C CYS A 1172 76.27 -52.61 66.60
N ALA A 1173 76.53 -53.72 67.30
CA ALA A 1173 77.87 -54.31 67.39
C ALA A 1173 78.41 -54.76 66.02
N MET A 1174 77.57 -55.32 65.15
CA MET A 1174 77.96 -55.65 63.77
C MET A 1174 78.23 -54.39 62.94
N THR A 1175 77.44 -53.33 63.11
CA THR A 1175 77.60 -52.07 62.38
C THR A 1175 78.89 -51.37 62.81
N ASP A 1176 79.15 -51.29 64.11
CA ASP A 1176 80.39 -50.71 64.67
C ASP A 1176 81.63 -51.55 64.28
N ALA A 1177 81.49 -52.86 64.11
CA ALA A 1177 82.57 -53.74 63.65
C ALA A 1177 82.81 -53.69 62.13
N LEU A 1178 81.76 -53.45 61.33
CA LEU A 1178 81.83 -53.43 59.86
C LEU A 1178 82.05 -52.03 59.28
N PHE A 1179 81.70 -50.97 60.01
CA PHE A 1179 81.76 -49.58 59.57
C PHE A 1179 82.48 -48.70 60.61
N VAL A 1180 83.70 -48.27 60.31
CA VAL A 1180 84.47 -47.34 61.15
C VAL A 1180 84.07 -45.90 60.81
N PRO A 1181 83.85 -45.00 61.79
CA PRO A 1181 83.49 -43.61 61.53
C PRO A 1181 84.63 -42.87 60.82
N TYR A 1182 84.35 -42.31 59.64
CA TYR A 1182 85.25 -41.39 58.96
C TYR A 1182 85.22 -40.03 59.67
N GLY A 1183 86.31 -39.72 60.37
CA GLY A 1183 86.57 -38.37 60.86
C GLY A 1183 87.88 -38.30 61.62
N GLN A 1184 88.96 -37.90 60.93
CA GLN A 1184 89.96 -36.93 61.41
C GLN A 1184 91.14 -36.77 60.44
N GLY A 1185 91.24 -35.58 59.84
CA GLY A 1185 92.42 -35.11 59.11
C GLY A 1185 92.24 -33.64 58.73
N LYS A 1186 92.64 -32.74 59.65
CA LYS A 1186 92.80 -31.27 59.57
C LYS A 1186 91.94 -30.46 58.60
#